data_AF-A0AAN8RD26-F1
#
_entry.id   AF-A0AAN8RD26-F1
#
_cell.length_a   1.000
_cell.length_b   1.000
_cell.length_c   1.000
_cell.angle_alpha   90.00
_cell.angle_beta   90.00
_cell.angle_gamma   90.00
#
_symmetry.space_group_name_H-M   'P 1'
#
loop_
_entity.id
_entity.type
_entity.pdbx_description
1 polymer ?
#
loop_
_entity_poly.entity_id
_entity_poly.type
_entity_poly.pdbx_seq_one_letter_code
_entity_poly.pdbx_strand_id
1 'polypeptide(L)'
;MESSQSPDTPVDVDMVLDGLNRVQREAVTSEAEVLQILAPPGSGKTRTLTSRVAWLLANGMNPSNIIVATFTNKASKEMKERISKMIGGGLEHRLIIGTFHSIATRYLRKYGHLIGLPSGFGIADTSDSATIISRIIKKNKYSTMDGNDAGNVKSRISNLKSKMQSVDEYIASQKKSSHNDEFAKIYSQYEKDLKSSNLLDFDDLLLRCLDLLRAHPLCVSNIETVLIDEFQDTNLVQFDLMCLFASRRNKITIVGDPDQSIYGFRAAEIGNLNTMRDVYPHTIVINLEENYRSSAAILTCSLEVIEQDKSRPQKGITPTHEVGISPVLRQLPSADAEARWIAQEVLRLRAVTGNLFSFDDIAILVRSGGLAREIETQMTQKCIPYRLLAGIKFFERAEVKTVLDYLRVILDPNNNEALLRVLNTPRRGLGDKAFKELSAMAEKKETSIWNIVQKAARGDIKMGGISSPGIVGLSKFVKVIKDTQNALKSEESDDPQMVSKIIQSLLEKIDYKVFVAEKLQGEFDDRWQHVEEFITQAVEFCENLIAGIDEPDLPDTEAGGEPVEESVLAVALGKFLATAALASVKEGPEATGNGDGAGVLTISTIHNAKGLEWPIVFIPGCYTGSIPHSRSDDHDEERRLLYVAMTRAQALLYLSYPSELRDRKSGEMQDSNLCSFLAESKLKTLMTDRGPSITLESILSFSNIMSRACPTQETVQATINAAGLSMLDDWVESDDPTSKYGGYSKDPYEGGYGSQPQYGVKRGYQRSSSNGFSTYSSYSAPAYNRTNSYPSTSRTTMTSKLSVHSTTMQGFKSANSHMHTLANSKLECEADIRKASMKRKSDKISEENLGSQPSQPKASKKQAGKDKPQNTVTNYFRKPSDGLPEPQPISQAPKATLEKKEKFIYLSSSPERLSSKSDVITQNCQLRDQMRKNPPTSTFTSVAGMIGGSTSYTAPTTMSRMAAAAANPGSSTSSSTTSGSTKTLGMRRTMTGWNNRQHK
;
A
#
# COMPACT_ATOMS: atom_id res chain seq x y z
N MET A 1 19.90 9.75 -39.66
CA MET A 1 21.17 10.25 -39.10
C MET A 1 20.84 11.34 -38.13
N GLU A 2 20.51 10.96 -36.90
CA GLU A 2 20.39 11.92 -35.80
C GLU A 2 21.77 12.12 -35.18
N SER A 3 22.03 13.33 -34.68
CA SER A 3 23.33 13.65 -34.10
C SER A 3 23.39 13.11 -32.67
N SER A 4 24.27 12.13 -32.44
CA SER A 4 24.62 11.65 -31.10
C SER A 4 25.17 12.82 -30.28
N GLN A 5 24.38 13.32 -29.32
CA GLN A 5 24.84 14.34 -28.38
C GLN A 5 25.97 13.75 -27.52
N SER A 6 26.98 14.57 -27.24
CA SER A 6 28.10 14.18 -26.37
C SER A 6 27.61 13.97 -24.93
N PRO A 7 28.03 12.89 -24.25
CA PRO A 7 27.53 12.55 -22.91
C PRO A 7 27.96 13.54 -21.81
N ASP A 8 28.93 14.43 -22.08
CA ASP A 8 29.49 15.41 -21.15
C ASP A 8 28.85 16.80 -21.29
N THR A 9 27.54 16.87 -21.57
CA THR A 9 26.82 18.16 -21.48
C THR A 9 26.65 18.48 -19.99
N PRO A 10 27.21 19.60 -19.46
CA PRO A 10 27.14 19.89 -18.04
C PRO A 10 25.70 20.13 -17.60
N VAL A 11 25.25 19.38 -16.58
CA VAL A 11 23.89 19.49 -16.03
C VAL A 11 23.71 20.88 -15.42
N ASP A 12 22.64 21.58 -15.82
CA ASP A 12 22.33 22.92 -15.32
C ASP A 12 21.88 22.84 -13.85
N VAL A 13 22.74 23.32 -12.95
CA VAL A 13 22.53 23.30 -11.49
C VAL A 13 21.39 24.24 -11.09
N ASP A 14 21.17 25.35 -11.79
CA ASP A 14 20.09 26.29 -11.48
C ASP A 14 18.73 25.71 -11.87
N MET A 15 18.65 24.98 -12.99
CA MET A 15 17.44 24.22 -13.36
C MET A 15 17.07 23.15 -12.32
N VAL A 16 18.04 22.43 -11.77
CA VAL A 16 17.81 21.39 -10.74
C VAL A 16 17.23 21.98 -9.44
N LEU A 17 17.58 23.22 -9.10
CA LEU A 17 17.13 23.90 -7.90
C LEU A 17 15.83 24.70 -8.11
N ASP A 18 15.36 24.91 -9.34
CA ASP A 18 14.24 25.81 -9.60
C ASP A 18 12.90 25.33 -9.02
N GLY A 19 12.07 26.30 -8.62
CA GLY A 19 10.77 26.11 -7.98
C GLY A 19 10.78 25.33 -6.66
N LEU A 20 11.95 25.06 -6.07
CA LEU A 20 12.10 24.55 -4.70
C LEU A 20 12.06 25.70 -3.70
N ASN A 21 11.40 25.50 -2.55
CA ASN A 21 11.43 26.46 -1.44
C ASN A 21 12.78 26.46 -0.69
N ARG A 22 12.97 27.39 0.25
CA ARG A 22 14.24 27.56 0.99
C ARG A 22 14.71 26.26 1.66
N VAL A 23 13.79 25.50 2.28
CA VAL A 23 14.10 24.31 3.08
C VAL A 23 14.27 23.06 2.19
N GLN A 24 13.56 22.98 1.07
CA GLN A 24 13.78 21.98 0.03
C GLN A 24 15.15 22.18 -0.64
N ARG A 25 15.57 23.42 -0.91
CA ARG A 25 16.93 23.72 -1.41
C ARG A 25 18.00 23.36 -0.37
N GLU A 26 17.78 23.69 0.90
CA GLU A 26 18.64 23.29 2.03
C GLU A 26 18.79 21.74 2.11
N ALA A 27 17.69 21.01 1.95
CA ALA A 27 17.71 19.54 1.91
C ALA A 27 18.37 18.95 0.65
N VAL A 28 18.19 19.57 -0.52
CA VAL A 28 18.81 19.13 -1.78
C VAL A 28 20.31 19.34 -1.77
N THR A 29 20.78 20.51 -1.35
CA THR A 29 22.19 20.92 -1.38
C THR A 29 23.01 20.51 -0.15
N SER A 30 22.38 19.93 0.88
CA SER A 30 23.06 19.57 2.13
C SER A 30 24.23 18.61 1.92
N GLU A 31 25.42 19.04 2.35
CA GLU A 31 26.67 18.27 2.33
C GLU A 31 26.73 17.17 3.41
N ALA A 32 25.76 17.13 4.34
CA ALA A 32 25.75 16.20 5.46
C ALA A 32 25.91 14.74 5.00
N GLU A 33 26.78 13.99 5.69
CA GLU A 33 26.96 12.55 5.47
C GLU A 33 25.64 11.82 5.67
N VAL A 34 25.01 12.00 6.84
CA VAL A 34 23.70 11.43 7.15
C VAL A 34 22.66 12.53 7.27
N LEU A 35 21.66 12.47 6.39
CA LEU A 35 20.56 13.41 6.28
C LEU A 35 19.20 12.71 6.47
N GLN A 36 18.39 13.23 7.37
CA GLN A 36 17.02 12.77 7.63
C GLN A 36 16.03 13.88 7.26
N ILE A 37 15.33 13.72 6.15
CA ILE A 37 14.31 14.66 5.69
C ILE A 37 12.94 14.17 6.20
N LEU A 38 12.37 14.89 7.17
CA LEU A 38 11.00 14.65 7.65
C LEU A 38 10.02 15.39 6.74
N ALA A 39 9.23 14.64 5.98
CA ALA A 39 8.46 15.15 4.84
C ALA A 39 6.95 14.77 4.94
N PRO A 40 6.12 15.62 5.59
CA PRO A 40 4.67 15.46 5.70
C PRO A 40 3.95 15.27 4.35
N PRO A 41 2.66 14.85 4.34
CA PRO A 41 1.88 14.75 3.10
C PRO A 41 1.88 16.07 2.34
N GLY A 42 2.00 16.02 1.01
CA GLY A 42 1.99 17.22 0.15
C GLY A 42 3.22 18.14 0.26
N SER A 43 4.24 17.80 1.07
CA SER A 43 5.42 18.68 1.31
C SER A 43 6.48 18.71 0.21
N GLY A 44 6.20 18.12 -0.96
CA GLY A 44 7.16 18.01 -2.06
C GLY A 44 8.24 16.94 -1.86
N LYS A 45 8.01 15.95 -0.98
CA LYS A 45 8.91 14.81 -0.69
C LYS A 45 9.66 14.28 -1.92
N THR A 46 8.94 13.71 -2.88
CA THR A 46 9.48 13.05 -4.06
C THR A 46 10.22 14.04 -4.99
N ARG A 47 9.76 15.30 -5.06
CA ARG A 47 10.48 16.38 -5.76
C ARG A 47 11.83 16.67 -5.10
N THR A 48 11.84 16.84 -3.78
CA THR A 48 13.07 17.08 -3.00
C THR A 48 14.08 15.94 -3.18
N LEU A 49 13.61 14.68 -3.15
CA LEU A 49 14.46 13.52 -3.33
C LEU A 49 15.01 13.40 -4.76
N THR A 50 14.18 13.57 -5.78
CA THR A 50 14.62 13.53 -7.19
C THR A 50 15.56 14.70 -7.53
N SER A 51 15.30 15.91 -7.02
CA SER A 51 16.20 17.06 -7.16
C SER A 51 17.53 16.83 -6.43
N ARG A 52 17.57 16.11 -5.30
CA ARG A 52 18.84 15.73 -4.64
C ARG A 52 19.64 14.72 -5.45
N VAL A 53 19.00 13.74 -6.09
CA VAL A 53 19.69 12.83 -7.02
C VAL A 53 20.24 13.60 -8.22
N ALA A 54 19.43 14.47 -8.84
CA ALA A 54 19.88 15.32 -9.94
C ALA A 54 21.04 16.25 -9.53
N TRP A 55 21.01 16.82 -8.32
CA TRP A 55 22.08 17.67 -7.79
C TRP A 55 23.37 16.88 -7.53
N LEU A 56 23.28 15.66 -6.99
CA LEU A 56 24.46 14.78 -6.82
C LEU A 56 25.12 14.47 -8.16
N LEU A 57 24.33 14.17 -9.19
CA LEU A 57 24.81 13.92 -10.56
C LEU A 57 25.42 15.16 -11.19
N ALA A 58 24.80 16.33 -11.02
CA ALA A 58 25.33 17.61 -11.52
C ALA A 58 26.68 17.99 -10.89
N ASN A 59 26.93 17.58 -9.64
CA ASN A 59 28.23 17.71 -8.96
C ASN A 59 29.21 16.57 -9.29
N GLY A 60 29.01 15.85 -10.40
CA GLY A 60 29.97 14.87 -10.94
C GLY A 60 29.95 13.49 -10.28
N MET A 61 28.95 13.18 -9.45
CA MET A 61 28.82 11.82 -8.90
C MET A 61 28.41 10.83 -10.00
N ASN A 62 29.12 9.71 -10.11
CA ASN A 62 28.80 8.67 -11.10
C ASN A 62 27.43 8.03 -10.77
N PRO A 63 26.46 7.97 -11.70
CA PRO A 63 25.15 7.37 -11.45
C PRO A 63 25.21 5.96 -10.86
N SER A 64 26.16 5.13 -11.30
CA SER A 64 26.28 3.74 -10.85
C SER A 64 26.88 3.59 -9.45
N ASN A 65 27.24 4.70 -8.79
CA ASN A 65 27.65 4.76 -7.38
C ASN A 65 26.50 5.27 -6.46
N ILE A 66 25.32 5.53 -7.02
CA ILE A 66 24.12 6.01 -6.30
C ILE A 66 23.08 4.90 -6.22
N ILE A 67 22.65 4.55 -5.00
CA ILE A 67 21.46 3.72 -4.76
C ILE A 67 20.27 4.60 -4.38
N VAL A 68 19.12 4.36 -5.01
CA VAL A 68 17.83 5.01 -4.69
C VAL A 68 16.77 3.93 -4.45
N ALA A 69 16.50 3.61 -3.19
CA ALA A 69 15.52 2.60 -2.80
C ALA A 69 14.14 3.22 -2.54
N THR A 70 13.10 2.54 -3.00
CA THR A 70 11.71 3.01 -2.98
C THR A 70 10.76 1.90 -2.51
N PHE A 71 9.53 2.26 -2.11
CA PHE A 71 8.54 1.26 -1.66
C PHE A 71 7.79 0.53 -2.80
N THR A 72 7.74 1.09 -4.02
CA THR A 72 7.00 0.46 -5.15
C THR A 72 7.65 0.72 -6.51
N ASN A 73 7.51 -0.25 -7.43
CA ASN A 73 8.04 -0.14 -8.80
C ASN A 73 7.49 1.09 -9.56
N LYS A 74 6.25 1.53 -9.29
CA LYS A 74 5.73 2.78 -9.87
C LYS A 74 6.50 3.99 -9.35
N ALA A 75 6.82 4.05 -8.06
CA ALA A 75 7.59 5.16 -7.50
C ALA A 75 9.02 5.22 -8.07
N SER A 76 9.68 4.07 -8.31
CA SER A 76 10.98 4.06 -8.99
C SER A 76 10.90 4.44 -10.47
N LYS A 77 9.89 3.95 -11.24
CA LYS A 77 9.63 4.39 -12.63
C LYS A 77 9.43 5.91 -12.68
N GLU A 78 8.50 6.43 -11.87
CA GLU A 78 8.15 7.86 -11.82
C GLU A 78 9.32 8.74 -11.38
N MET A 79 10.14 8.29 -10.41
CA MET A 79 11.36 9.02 -10.03
C MET A 79 12.43 9.00 -11.12
N LYS A 80 12.60 7.90 -11.87
CA LYS A 80 13.51 7.82 -13.02
C LYS A 80 13.09 8.82 -14.10
N GLU A 81 11.80 8.88 -14.44
CA GLU A 81 11.26 9.88 -15.37
C GLU A 81 11.46 11.32 -14.89
N ARG A 82 11.20 11.60 -13.60
CA ARG A 82 11.40 12.95 -13.01
C ARG A 82 12.86 13.37 -13.09
N ILE A 83 13.80 12.45 -12.82
CA ILE A 83 15.24 12.71 -12.90
C ILE A 83 15.66 12.93 -14.36
N SER A 84 15.23 12.06 -15.29
CA SER A 84 15.44 12.21 -16.75
C SER A 84 15.11 13.63 -17.23
N LYS A 85 13.91 14.12 -16.88
CA LYS A 85 13.39 15.44 -17.24
C LYS A 85 14.16 16.62 -16.63
N MET A 86 15.03 16.40 -15.62
CA MET A 86 15.85 17.43 -14.99
C MET A 86 17.32 17.43 -15.45
N ILE A 87 17.89 16.29 -15.85
CA ILE A 87 19.32 16.18 -16.18
C ILE A 87 19.61 15.84 -17.65
N GLY A 88 18.68 15.16 -18.34
CA GLY A 88 18.87 14.68 -19.71
C GLY A 88 20.01 13.65 -19.87
N GLY A 89 20.38 13.39 -21.13
CA GLY A 89 21.58 12.60 -21.48
C GLY A 89 21.56 11.11 -21.12
N GLY A 90 20.43 10.55 -20.66
CA GLY A 90 20.31 9.12 -20.31
C GLY A 90 21.09 8.71 -19.05
N LEU A 91 21.55 9.67 -18.25
CA LEU A 91 22.30 9.42 -17.01
C LEU A 91 21.48 8.62 -15.99
N GLU A 92 20.16 8.81 -15.98
CA GLU A 92 19.19 8.13 -15.14
C GLU A 92 19.12 6.61 -15.38
N HIS A 93 19.48 6.13 -16.58
CA HIS A 93 19.51 4.69 -16.85
C HIS A 93 20.61 4.00 -16.04
N ARG A 94 21.74 4.69 -15.81
CA ARG A 94 22.90 4.16 -15.07
C ARG A 94 22.75 4.17 -13.54
N LEU A 95 21.65 4.71 -13.00
CA LEU A 95 21.33 4.71 -11.57
C LEU A 95 20.96 3.31 -11.05
N ILE A 96 21.22 3.04 -9.77
CA ILE A 96 20.69 1.87 -9.06
C ILE A 96 19.39 2.28 -8.34
N ILE A 97 18.34 2.51 -9.13
CA ILE A 97 17.01 2.95 -8.66
C ILE A 97 15.97 1.84 -8.77
N GLY A 98 15.29 1.50 -7.67
CA GLY A 98 14.33 0.39 -7.63
C GLY A 98 13.63 0.23 -6.28
N THR A 99 13.05 -0.93 -6.02
CA THR A 99 12.65 -1.32 -4.65
C THR A 99 13.77 -2.07 -3.95
N PHE A 100 13.72 -2.18 -2.62
CA PHE A 100 14.65 -3.05 -1.86
C PHE A 100 14.72 -4.47 -2.44
N HIS A 101 13.59 -5.04 -2.90
CA HIS A 101 13.56 -6.37 -3.52
C HIS A 101 14.19 -6.39 -4.92
N SER A 102 13.96 -5.36 -5.74
CA SER A 102 14.58 -5.22 -7.07
C SER A 102 16.10 -5.14 -6.94
N ILE A 103 16.58 -4.22 -6.08
CA ILE A 103 18.00 -3.98 -5.82
C ILE A 103 18.65 -5.25 -5.25
N ALA A 104 18.04 -5.87 -4.22
CA ALA A 104 18.53 -7.12 -3.65
C ALA A 104 18.58 -8.25 -4.70
N THR A 105 17.59 -8.37 -5.58
CA THR A 105 17.60 -9.34 -6.69
C THR A 105 18.76 -9.08 -7.65
N ARG A 106 19.02 -7.82 -8.02
CA ARG A 106 20.13 -7.45 -8.91
C ARG A 106 21.50 -7.75 -8.29
N TYR A 107 21.68 -7.51 -6.99
CA TYR A 107 22.89 -7.93 -6.25
C TYR A 107 23.03 -9.45 -6.15
N LEU A 108 21.95 -10.18 -5.87
CA LEU A 108 21.96 -11.65 -5.80
C LEU A 108 22.19 -12.32 -7.16
N ARG A 109 21.69 -11.74 -8.26
CA ARG A 109 21.94 -12.22 -9.63
C ARG A 109 23.42 -12.14 -9.99
N LYS A 110 24.11 -11.03 -9.64
CA LYS A 110 25.54 -10.87 -9.95
C LYS A 110 26.46 -11.61 -8.99
N TYR A 111 26.23 -11.49 -7.68
CA TYR A 111 27.19 -11.92 -6.65
C TYR A 111 26.71 -13.09 -5.77
N GLY A 112 25.50 -13.63 -5.97
CA GLY A 112 24.95 -14.71 -5.14
C GLY A 112 25.78 -15.99 -5.12
N HIS A 113 26.58 -16.24 -6.17
CA HIS A 113 27.52 -17.35 -6.23
C HIS A 113 28.55 -17.32 -5.08
N LEU A 114 28.92 -16.13 -4.58
CA LEU A 114 29.85 -15.93 -3.46
C LEU A 114 29.32 -16.45 -2.11
N ILE A 115 28.00 -16.66 -1.99
CA ILE A 115 27.35 -17.33 -0.83
C ILE A 115 26.78 -18.71 -1.18
N GLY A 116 27.16 -19.28 -2.33
CA GLY A 116 26.69 -20.59 -2.78
C GLY A 116 25.22 -20.63 -3.21
N LEU A 117 24.64 -19.48 -3.58
CA LEU A 117 23.35 -19.43 -4.29
C LEU A 117 23.60 -19.78 -5.77
N PRO A 118 22.90 -20.77 -6.36
CA PRO A 118 23.04 -21.09 -7.78
C PRO A 118 22.61 -19.94 -8.70
N SER A 119 23.14 -19.90 -9.92
CA SER A 119 22.58 -19.04 -10.96
C SER A 119 21.16 -19.49 -11.33
N GLY A 120 20.45 -18.67 -12.11
CA GLY A 120 19.08 -18.98 -12.56
C GLY A 120 18.00 -19.11 -11.47
N PHE A 121 18.29 -18.84 -10.18
CA PHE A 121 17.33 -19.01 -9.07
C PHE A 121 15.95 -18.39 -9.36
N GLY A 122 14.88 -19.10 -9.01
CA GLY A 122 13.51 -18.64 -9.19
C GLY A 122 13.01 -17.82 -8.00
N ILE A 123 12.13 -16.86 -8.25
CA ILE A 123 11.36 -16.19 -7.20
C ILE A 123 10.07 -17.00 -6.98
N ALA A 124 9.78 -17.35 -5.73
CA ALA A 124 8.53 -18.00 -5.31
C ALA A 124 7.48 -16.94 -4.97
N ASP A 125 6.35 -16.94 -5.68
CA ASP A 125 5.28 -15.98 -5.42
C ASP A 125 4.42 -16.36 -4.19
N THR A 126 3.41 -15.54 -3.87
CA THR A 126 2.54 -15.82 -2.71
C THR A 126 1.67 -17.07 -2.88
N SER A 127 1.28 -17.42 -4.11
CA SER A 127 0.56 -18.66 -4.44
C SER A 127 1.47 -19.88 -4.42
N ASP A 128 2.71 -19.76 -4.89
CA ASP A 128 3.74 -20.80 -4.76
C ASP A 128 4.00 -21.12 -3.28
N SER A 129 4.29 -20.08 -2.48
CA SER A 129 4.54 -20.19 -1.04
C SER A 129 3.41 -20.91 -0.32
N ALA A 130 2.16 -20.50 -0.58
CA ALA A 130 0.98 -21.13 0.01
C ALA A 130 0.77 -22.58 -0.47
N THR A 131 1.12 -22.90 -1.72
CA THR A 131 1.00 -24.25 -2.29
C THR A 131 2.01 -25.20 -1.65
N ILE A 132 3.27 -24.78 -1.50
CA ILE A 132 4.33 -25.54 -0.83
C ILE A 132 3.93 -25.82 0.63
N ILE A 133 3.55 -24.79 1.39
CA ILE A 133 3.12 -24.94 2.79
C ILE A 133 1.89 -25.86 2.92
N SER A 134 0.87 -25.69 2.06
CA SER A 134 -0.31 -26.55 2.07
C SER A 134 0.03 -28.01 1.73
N ARG A 135 1.02 -28.26 0.87
CA ARG A 135 1.57 -29.61 0.60
C ARG A 135 2.26 -30.19 1.82
N ILE A 136 3.15 -29.42 2.47
CA ILE A 136 3.88 -29.84 3.69
C ILE A 136 2.90 -30.26 4.78
N ILE A 137 1.83 -29.48 5.01
CA ILE A 137 0.81 -29.81 6.03
C ILE A 137 0.05 -31.09 5.66
N LYS A 138 -0.50 -31.16 4.43
CA LYS A 138 -1.26 -32.33 3.94
C LYS A 138 -0.44 -33.62 3.90
N LYS A 139 0.87 -33.53 3.62
CA LYS A 139 1.81 -34.65 3.59
C LYS A 139 2.07 -35.23 4.97
N ASN A 140 2.41 -34.37 5.94
CA ASN A 140 2.82 -34.78 7.27
C ASN A 140 1.64 -35.13 8.21
N LYS A 141 0.40 -34.75 7.85
CA LYS A 141 -0.82 -35.02 8.63
C LYS A 141 -0.72 -34.51 10.08
N TYR A 142 -0.38 -33.24 10.21
CA TYR A 142 -0.33 -32.55 11.51
C TYR A 142 -1.67 -32.60 12.23
N SER A 143 -1.62 -32.56 13.56
CA SER A 143 -2.76 -32.77 14.45
C SER A 143 -3.55 -31.50 14.75
N THR A 144 -2.93 -30.32 14.58
CA THR A 144 -3.54 -29.01 14.90
C THR A 144 -3.70 -28.07 13.71
N MET A 145 -3.18 -28.43 12.53
CA MET A 145 -3.17 -27.57 11.33
C MET A 145 -3.61 -28.33 10.08
N ASP A 146 -4.39 -27.68 9.22
CA ASP A 146 -4.86 -28.25 7.96
C ASP A 146 -4.37 -27.49 6.71
N GLY A 147 -4.83 -27.91 5.52
CA GLY A 147 -4.40 -27.30 4.26
C GLY A 147 -4.80 -25.84 4.05
N ASN A 148 -5.74 -25.31 4.82
CA ASN A 148 -6.26 -23.94 4.77
C ASN A 148 -5.43 -23.00 5.65
N ASP A 149 -4.82 -23.50 6.73
CA ASP A 149 -3.91 -22.75 7.59
C ASP A 149 -2.65 -22.24 6.88
N ALA A 150 -2.36 -22.74 5.67
CA ALA A 150 -1.18 -22.37 4.89
C ALA A 150 -1.00 -20.85 4.71
N GLY A 151 -2.08 -20.07 4.61
CA GLY A 151 -2.02 -18.61 4.57
C GLY A 151 -1.57 -17.97 5.89
N ASN A 152 -2.08 -18.49 7.01
CA ASN A 152 -1.71 -18.05 8.37
C ASN A 152 -0.24 -18.41 8.67
N VAL A 153 0.16 -19.64 8.30
CA VAL A 153 1.54 -20.13 8.44
C VAL A 153 2.50 -19.31 7.58
N LYS A 154 2.16 -19.01 6.30
CA LYS A 154 2.97 -18.14 5.44
C LYS A 154 3.16 -16.75 6.05
N SER A 155 2.08 -16.14 6.54
CA SER A 155 2.12 -14.84 7.22
C SER A 155 3.06 -14.86 8.44
N ARG A 156 2.98 -15.91 9.26
CA ARG A 156 3.85 -16.10 10.44
C ARG A 156 5.31 -16.35 10.08
N ILE A 157 5.62 -17.08 9.01
CA ILE A 157 6.99 -17.27 8.51
C ILE A 157 7.58 -15.92 8.06
N SER A 158 6.84 -15.15 7.25
CA SER A 158 7.24 -13.81 6.79
C SER A 158 7.49 -12.84 7.96
N ASN A 159 6.64 -12.88 9.00
CA ASN A 159 6.82 -12.09 10.23
C ASN A 159 8.03 -12.51 11.11
N LEU A 160 8.62 -13.69 10.86
CA LEU A 160 9.88 -14.12 11.49
C LEU A 160 11.08 -13.72 10.62
N LYS A 161 11.01 -13.98 9.30
CA LYS A 161 12.05 -13.58 8.33
C LYS A 161 12.30 -12.06 8.34
N SER A 162 11.25 -11.23 8.34
CA SER A 162 11.36 -9.76 8.45
C SER A 162 11.97 -9.25 9.76
N LYS A 163 12.10 -10.12 10.77
CA LYS A 163 12.77 -9.86 12.06
C LYS A 163 14.11 -10.61 12.19
N MET A 164 14.64 -11.08 11.06
CA MET A 164 15.85 -11.92 10.94
C MET A 164 15.82 -13.25 11.71
N GLN A 165 14.68 -13.67 12.28
CA GLN A 165 14.63 -14.84 13.16
C GLN A 165 14.59 -16.13 12.35
N SER A 166 15.71 -16.84 12.30
CA SER A 166 15.83 -18.14 11.62
C SER A 166 15.01 -19.25 12.30
N VAL A 167 14.87 -20.39 11.61
CA VAL A 167 14.21 -21.59 12.14
C VAL A 167 14.85 -22.05 13.47
N ASP A 168 16.18 -22.05 13.55
CA ASP A 168 16.90 -22.55 14.72
C ASP A 168 16.86 -21.55 15.89
N GLU A 169 16.87 -20.24 15.62
CA GLU A 169 16.65 -19.20 16.65
C GLU A 169 15.21 -19.17 17.14
N TYR A 170 14.24 -19.43 16.25
CA TYR A 170 12.85 -19.63 16.64
C TYR A 170 12.72 -20.83 17.58
N ILE A 171 13.26 -22.01 17.22
CA ILE A 171 13.29 -23.20 18.09
C ILE A 171 14.03 -22.90 19.41
N ALA A 172 15.14 -22.16 19.36
CA ALA A 172 15.88 -21.77 20.54
C ALA A 172 15.14 -20.78 21.46
N SER A 173 14.27 -19.93 20.92
CA SER A 173 13.39 -19.04 21.70
C SER A 173 12.23 -19.79 22.35
N GLN A 174 11.76 -20.87 21.72
CA GLN A 174 10.62 -21.70 22.18
C GLN A 174 10.96 -22.66 23.32
N LYS A 175 12.11 -22.53 24.01
CA LYS A 175 12.60 -23.42 25.09
C LYS A 175 11.73 -23.55 26.36
N LYS A 176 10.45 -23.14 26.32
CA LYS A 176 9.43 -23.35 27.36
C LYS A 176 8.10 -23.91 26.84
N SER A 177 7.94 -24.12 25.53
CA SER A 177 6.74 -24.74 24.93
C SER A 177 7.03 -26.20 24.53
N SER A 178 6.00 -26.94 24.11
CA SER A 178 6.05 -28.40 23.97
C SER A 178 7.00 -28.87 22.86
N HIS A 179 7.62 -30.04 23.04
CA HIS A 179 8.48 -30.74 22.05
C HIS A 179 7.79 -31.09 20.70
N ASN A 180 6.53 -30.73 20.51
CA ASN A 180 5.76 -30.97 19.29
C ASN A 180 5.22 -29.67 18.67
N ASP A 181 6.04 -28.63 18.53
CA ASP A 181 5.68 -27.48 17.70
C ASP A 181 5.60 -27.90 16.22
N GLU A 182 4.37 -28.04 15.71
CA GLU A 182 4.09 -28.38 14.32
C GLU A 182 4.51 -27.24 13.37
N PHE A 183 4.44 -25.98 13.81
CA PHE A 183 4.89 -24.82 13.03
C PHE A 183 6.41 -24.85 12.79
N ALA A 184 7.22 -25.15 13.82
CA ALA A 184 8.67 -25.29 13.69
C ALA A 184 9.06 -26.34 12.62
N LYS A 185 8.31 -27.45 12.57
CA LYS A 185 8.52 -28.53 11.59
C LYS A 185 8.12 -28.10 10.18
N ILE A 186 6.99 -27.38 10.03
CA ILE A 186 6.55 -26.83 8.74
C ILE A 186 7.57 -25.81 8.22
N TYR A 187 8.03 -24.88 9.06
CA TYR A 187 9.01 -23.85 8.67
C TYR A 187 10.36 -24.49 8.29
N SER A 188 10.87 -25.44 9.08
CA SER A 188 12.09 -26.19 8.76
C SER A 188 12.01 -26.98 7.45
N GLN A 189 10.82 -27.45 7.05
CA GLN A 189 10.64 -28.14 5.77
C GLN A 189 10.46 -27.15 4.61
N TYR A 190 9.78 -26.01 4.82
CA TYR A 190 9.57 -24.97 3.82
C TYR A 190 10.89 -24.41 3.28
N GLU A 191 11.84 -24.09 4.17
CA GLU A 191 13.19 -23.64 3.77
C GLU A 191 13.95 -24.69 2.94
N LYS A 192 13.73 -25.99 3.21
CA LYS A 192 14.37 -27.10 2.47
C LYS A 192 13.70 -27.32 1.11
N ASP A 193 12.39 -27.23 1.04
CA ASP A 193 11.62 -27.37 -0.20
C ASP A 193 11.92 -26.20 -1.16
N LEU A 194 12.08 -24.97 -0.65
CA LEU A 194 12.56 -23.80 -1.39
C LEU A 194 13.99 -24.04 -1.92
N LYS A 195 14.95 -24.32 -1.02
CA LYS A 195 16.37 -24.51 -1.39
C LYS A 195 16.58 -25.67 -2.37
N SER A 196 15.87 -26.78 -2.21
CA SER A 196 15.96 -27.93 -3.13
C SER A 196 15.30 -27.70 -4.49
N SER A 197 14.44 -26.68 -4.61
CA SER A 197 13.80 -26.26 -5.87
C SER A 197 14.48 -25.04 -6.52
N ASN A 198 15.65 -24.61 -6.02
CA ASN A 198 16.35 -23.37 -6.42
C ASN A 198 15.46 -22.12 -6.34
N LEU A 199 14.58 -22.03 -5.34
CA LEU A 199 13.66 -20.93 -5.12
C LEU A 199 14.06 -20.08 -3.91
N LEU A 200 13.85 -18.76 -4.02
CA LEU A 200 13.82 -17.81 -2.91
C LEU A 200 12.42 -17.21 -2.82
N ASP A 201 11.85 -17.05 -1.62
CA ASP A 201 10.66 -16.21 -1.44
C ASP A 201 11.01 -14.72 -1.35
N PHE A 202 10.01 -13.84 -1.25
CA PHE A 202 10.23 -12.39 -1.18
C PHE A 202 11.10 -11.96 0.00
N ASP A 203 10.94 -12.59 1.16
CA ASP A 203 11.69 -12.24 2.36
C ASP A 203 13.14 -12.79 2.26
N ASP A 204 13.33 -13.95 1.61
CA ASP A 204 14.65 -14.49 1.28
C ASP A 204 15.47 -13.58 0.36
N LEU A 205 14.85 -12.85 -0.58
CA LEU A 205 15.60 -11.90 -1.43
C LEU A 205 16.34 -10.87 -0.58
N LEU A 206 15.70 -10.37 0.48
CA LEU A 206 16.31 -9.41 1.40
C LEU A 206 17.32 -10.10 2.32
N LEU A 207 16.98 -11.25 2.91
CA LEU A 207 17.86 -11.98 3.83
C LEU A 207 19.12 -12.53 3.16
N ARG A 208 19.05 -13.05 1.93
CA ARG A 208 20.24 -13.53 1.19
C ARG A 208 21.10 -12.38 0.69
N CYS A 209 20.51 -11.23 0.36
CA CYS A 209 21.29 -10.03 0.07
C CYS A 209 22.01 -9.52 1.34
N LEU A 210 21.36 -9.63 2.51
CA LEU A 210 21.96 -9.33 3.81
C LEU A 210 23.12 -10.29 4.14
N ASP A 211 22.93 -11.60 3.95
CA ASP A 211 23.98 -12.62 4.09
C ASP A 211 25.18 -12.31 3.17
N LEU A 212 24.90 -12.01 1.89
CA LEU A 212 25.90 -11.64 0.88
C LEU A 212 26.73 -10.43 1.29
N LEU A 213 26.09 -9.32 1.66
CA LEU A 213 26.81 -8.07 1.97
C LEU A 213 27.52 -8.11 3.33
N ARG A 214 27.06 -8.93 4.27
CA ARG A 214 27.80 -9.22 5.53
C ARG A 214 29.04 -10.09 5.31
N ALA A 215 28.99 -11.03 4.37
CA ALA A 215 30.12 -11.91 4.04
C ALA A 215 31.13 -11.23 3.09
N HIS A 216 30.63 -10.48 2.10
CA HIS A 216 31.40 -9.92 0.99
C HIS A 216 31.10 -8.42 0.81
N PRO A 217 31.53 -7.55 1.75
CA PRO A 217 31.26 -6.11 1.68
C PRO A 217 31.88 -5.42 0.45
N LEU A 218 32.86 -6.04 -0.21
CA LEU A 218 33.43 -5.54 -1.47
C LEU A 218 32.42 -5.48 -2.63
N CYS A 219 31.29 -6.20 -2.55
CA CYS A 219 30.23 -6.14 -3.57
C CYS A 219 29.60 -4.74 -3.71
N VAL A 220 29.70 -3.89 -2.67
CA VAL A 220 29.23 -2.49 -2.66
C VAL A 220 30.39 -1.48 -2.62
N SER A 221 31.63 -1.92 -2.93
CA SER A 221 32.84 -1.07 -2.94
C SER A 221 32.80 0.09 -3.92
N ASN A 222 31.86 0.11 -4.88
CA ASN A 222 31.61 1.26 -5.75
C ASN A 222 30.71 2.33 -5.10
N ILE A 223 29.79 1.95 -4.22
CA ILE A 223 28.72 2.83 -3.74
C ILE A 223 29.27 4.02 -2.96
N GLU A 224 28.78 5.21 -3.28
CA GLU A 224 29.18 6.47 -2.65
C GLU A 224 28.07 7.12 -1.84
N THR A 225 26.80 6.84 -2.15
CA THR A 225 25.65 7.36 -1.41
C THR A 225 24.43 6.47 -1.56
N VAL A 226 23.60 6.41 -0.51
CA VAL A 226 22.33 5.68 -0.48
C VAL A 226 21.20 6.65 -0.17
N LEU A 227 20.11 6.59 -0.93
CA LEU A 227 18.92 7.40 -0.72
C LEU A 227 17.68 6.50 -0.59
N ILE A 228 16.84 6.74 0.42
CA ILE A 228 15.66 5.92 0.72
C ILE A 228 14.39 6.79 0.80
N ASP A 229 13.37 6.48 0.01
CA ASP A 229 12.00 7.03 0.17
C ASP A 229 11.13 6.11 1.04
N GLU A 230 10.07 6.68 1.63
CA GLU A 230 9.10 6.02 2.51
C GLU A 230 9.74 5.33 3.72
N PHE A 231 10.81 5.90 4.27
CA PHE A 231 11.64 5.24 5.28
C PHE A 231 10.89 4.75 6.53
N GLN A 232 9.77 5.40 6.90
CA GLN A 232 8.91 4.95 8.01
C GLN A 232 8.28 3.57 7.80
N ASP A 233 8.18 3.08 6.56
CA ASP A 233 7.60 1.78 6.22
C ASP A 233 8.67 0.69 5.99
N THR A 234 9.92 0.96 6.39
CA THR A 234 11.01 -0.03 6.34
C THR A 234 10.93 -1.03 7.49
N ASN A 235 11.33 -2.28 7.24
CA ASN A 235 11.55 -3.27 8.30
C ASN A 235 13.04 -3.33 8.74
N LEU A 236 13.35 -4.15 9.74
CA LEU A 236 14.71 -4.27 10.28
C LEU A 236 15.73 -4.79 9.24
N VAL A 237 15.31 -5.70 8.35
CA VAL A 237 16.19 -6.22 7.26
C VAL A 237 16.55 -5.11 6.27
N GLN A 238 15.60 -4.23 5.97
CA GLN A 238 15.80 -3.09 5.06
C GLN A 238 16.67 -1.99 5.70
N PHE A 239 16.55 -1.77 7.01
CA PHE A 239 17.44 -0.88 7.76
C PHE A 239 18.90 -1.36 7.72
N ASP A 240 19.14 -2.64 8.02
CA ASP A 240 20.48 -3.23 7.95
C ASP A 240 21.05 -3.22 6.52
N LEU A 241 20.22 -3.55 5.51
CA LEU A 241 20.63 -3.48 4.10
C LEU A 241 21.05 -2.07 3.70
N MET A 242 20.31 -1.02 4.10
CA MET A 242 20.70 0.38 3.87
C MET A 242 22.09 0.67 4.48
N CYS A 243 22.33 0.24 5.72
CA CYS A 243 23.62 0.44 6.39
C CYS A 243 24.77 -0.28 5.65
N LEU A 244 24.54 -1.51 5.17
CA LEU A 244 25.53 -2.25 4.38
C LEU A 244 25.79 -1.61 3.01
N PHE A 245 24.74 -1.21 2.28
CA PHE A 245 24.88 -0.48 1.02
C PHE A 245 25.68 0.83 1.18
N ALA A 246 25.56 1.51 2.32
CA ALA A 246 26.26 2.77 2.58
C ALA A 246 27.69 2.59 3.14
N SER A 247 28.08 1.38 3.54
CA SER A 247 29.24 1.10 4.41
C SER A 247 30.60 1.66 3.94
N ARG A 248 30.79 1.92 2.64
CA ARG A 248 32.00 2.55 2.10
C ARG A 248 32.19 4.01 2.52
N ARG A 249 31.10 4.76 2.71
CA ARG A 249 31.11 6.23 2.89
C ARG A 249 30.21 6.72 4.03
N ASN A 250 29.29 5.89 4.53
CA ASN A 250 28.20 6.25 5.44
C ASN A 250 27.33 7.43 4.95
N LYS A 251 27.36 7.74 3.64
CA LYS A 251 26.57 8.84 3.07
C LYS A 251 25.15 8.35 2.77
N ILE A 252 24.20 8.82 3.57
CA ILE A 252 22.81 8.34 3.58
C ILE A 252 21.86 9.54 3.56
N THR A 253 20.84 9.50 2.70
CA THR A 253 19.68 10.40 2.81
C THR A 253 18.40 9.59 2.93
N ILE A 254 17.80 9.58 4.12
CA ILE A 254 16.47 9.00 4.34
C ILE A 254 15.40 10.09 4.22
N VAL A 255 14.27 9.73 3.61
CA VAL A 255 13.09 10.60 3.54
C VAL A 255 11.85 9.83 3.99
N GLY A 256 11.08 10.43 4.90
CA GLY A 256 9.93 9.75 5.46
C GLY A 256 9.11 10.61 6.40
N ASP A 257 8.05 10.01 6.92
CA ASP A 257 7.09 10.66 7.80
C ASP A 257 6.37 9.63 8.67
N PRO A 258 6.54 9.63 10.01
CA PRO A 258 5.88 8.68 10.89
C PRO A 258 4.34 8.75 10.79
N ASP A 259 3.77 9.92 10.52
CA ASP A 259 2.31 10.10 10.37
C ASP A 259 1.74 9.29 9.17
N GLN A 260 2.60 8.88 8.23
CA GLN A 260 2.22 8.13 7.02
C GLN A 260 2.63 6.65 7.09
N SER A 261 3.14 6.15 8.22
CA SER A 261 3.50 4.73 8.41
C SER A 261 2.25 3.86 8.50
N ILE A 262 2.01 2.99 7.51
CA ILE A 262 0.75 2.23 7.35
C ILE A 262 0.95 0.78 6.83
N TYR A 263 2.16 0.23 7.01
CA TYR A 263 2.46 -1.17 6.70
C TYR A 263 3.05 -1.94 7.89
N GLY A 264 2.60 -1.63 9.12
CA GLY A 264 2.95 -2.39 10.33
C GLY A 264 2.55 -3.86 10.23
N PHE A 265 1.44 -4.16 9.53
CA PHE A 265 1.05 -5.52 9.15
C PHE A 265 2.03 -6.25 8.20
N ARG A 266 3.03 -5.55 7.65
CA ARG A 266 4.18 -6.10 6.90
C ARG A 266 5.50 -6.03 7.68
N ALA A 267 5.41 -5.84 9.01
CA ALA A 267 6.54 -5.62 9.92
C ALA A 267 7.39 -4.38 9.58
N ALA A 268 6.77 -3.32 9.05
CA ALA A 268 7.37 -1.99 9.07
C ALA A 268 7.59 -1.54 10.52
N GLU A 269 8.77 -0.97 10.80
CA GLU A 269 9.19 -0.55 12.13
C GLU A 269 9.36 0.97 12.16
N ILE A 270 8.34 1.67 12.65
CA ILE A 270 8.34 3.14 12.77
C ILE A 270 9.48 3.63 13.67
N GLY A 271 9.98 2.78 14.57
CA GLY A 271 11.17 3.01 15.38
C GLY A 271 12.45 3.26 14.58
N ASN A 272 12.54 2.83 13.31
CA ASN A 272 13.73 3.04 12.45
C ASN A 272 14.11 4.52 12.30
N LEU A 273 13.14 5.45 12.34
CA LEU A 273 13.38 6.90 12.33
C LEU A 273 14.07 7.44 13.59
N ASN A 274 14.07 6.66 14.68
CA ASN A 274 14.85 6.90 15.90
C ASN A 274 16.16 6.12 15.83
N THR A 275 16.13 4.83 15.48
CA THR A 275 17.31 3.97 15.29
C THR A 275 18.36 4.62 14.39
N MET A 276 17.93 5.33 13.33
CA MET A 276 18.85 6.09 12.46
C MET A 276 19.72 7.09 13.24
N ARG A 277 19.13 7.80 14.20
CA ARG A 277 19.80 8.83 15.00
C ARG A 277 20.63 8.22 16.14
N ASP A 278 20.25 7.03 16.61
CA ASP A 278 21.01 6.27 17.61
C ASP A 278 22.26 5.60 16.98
N VAL A 279 22.14 5.09 15.74
CA VAL A 279 23.24 4.46 14.98
C VAL A 279 24.15 5.50 14.32
N TYR A 280 23.59 6.63 13.87
CA TYR A 280 24.33 7.76 13.28
C TYR A 280 24.07 9.06 14.07
N PRO A 281 24.76 9.29 15.21
CA PRO A 281 24.52 10.46 16.07
C PRO A 281 24.76 11.84 15.42
N HIS A 282 25.44 11.87 14.27
CA HIS A 282 25.67 13.09 13.47
C HIS A 282 24.57 13.35 12.41
N THR A 283 23.46 12.62 12.45
CA THR A 283 22.31 12.81 11.54
C THR A 283 21.77 14.24 11.61
N ILE A 284 21.84 14.96 10.49
CA ILE A 284 21.17 16.25 10.33
C ILE A 284 19.70 16.00 9.99
N VAL A 285 18.78 16.63 10.73
CA VAL A 285 17.33 16.50 10.52
C VAL A 285 16.78 17.79 9.91
N ILE A 286 16.13 17.70 8.75
CA ILE A 286 15.46 18.81 8.08
C ILE A 286 13.96 18.52 7.98
N ASN A 287 13.13 19.46 8.45
CA ASN A 287 11.67 19.38 8.38
C ASN A 287 11.17 20.12 7.14
N LEU A 288 10.40 19.46 6.27
CA LEU A 288 9.58 20.16 5.27
C LEU A 288 8.25 20.54 5.93
N GLU A 289 7.96 21.84 6.12
CA GLU A 289 6.79 22.28 6.90
C GLU A 289 5.65 22.84 6.02
N GLU A 290 5.88 23.12 4.73
CA GLU A 290 4.87 23.65 3.80
C GLU A 290 4.17 22.53 3.01
N ASN A 291 2.84 22.60 2.85
CA ASN A 291 2.01 21.67 2.07
C ASN A 291 1.51 22.33 0.77
N TYR A 292 1.87 21.72 -0.36
CA TYR A 292 1.57 22.19 -1.72
C TYR A 292 0.41 21.44 -2.40
N ARG A 293 -0.32 20.59 -1.66
CA ARG A 293 -1.34 19.68 -2.21
C ARG A 293 -2.75 20.11 -1.84
N SER A 294 -3.01 20.30 -0.55
CA SER A 294 -4.34 20.31 0.03
C SER A 294 -4.76 21.70 0.48
N SER A 295 -6.04 22.04 0.33
CA SER A 295 -6.64 23.24 0.94
C SER A 295 -6.47 23.25 2.47
N ALA A 296 -6.48 24.44 3.08
CA ALA A 296 -6.26 24.57 4.52
C ALA A 296 -7.36 23.86 5.34
N ALA A 297 -8.60 23.82 4.87
CA ALA A 297 -9.70 23.13 5.54
C ALA A 297 -9.48 21.60 5.57
N ILE A 298 -9.11 20.99 4.45
CA ILE A 298 -8.74 19.56 4.36
C ILE A 298 -7.57 19.26 5.31
N LEU A 299 -6.53 20.10 5.27
CA LEU A 299 -5.34 19.92 6.08
C LEU A 299 -5.64 20.04 7.57
N THR A 300 -6.41 21.05 7.98
CA THR A 300 -6.82 21.27 9.39
C THR A 300 -7.65 20.11 9.93
N CYS A 301 -8.63 19.61 9.15
CA CYS A 301 -9.39 18.40 9.51
C CYS A 301 -8.49 17.17 9.68
N SER A 302 -7.54 16.96 8.77
CA SER A 302 -6.60 15.84 8.87
C SER A 302 -5.67 15.97 10.09
N LEU A 303 -5.30 17.20 10.46
CA LEU A 303 -4.46 17.47 11.63
C LEU A 303 -5.15 17.15 12.94
N GLU A 304 -6.41 17.57 13.14
CA GLU A 304 -7.15 17.21 14.36
C GLU A 304 -7.30 15.68 14.51
N VAL A 305 -7.40 14.92 13.40
CA VAL A 305 -7.44 13.45 13.43
C VAL A 305 -6.11 12.82 13.87
N ILE A 306 -4.96 13.31 13.36
CA ILE A 306 -3.64 12.75 13.69
C ILE A 306 -3.07 13.28 15.01
N GLU A 307 -3.39 14.51 15.41
CA GLU A 307 -3.01 15.11 16.71
C GLU A 307 -3.69 14.40 17.91
N GLN A 308 -4.64 13.49 17.69
CA GLN A 308 -5.15 12.58 18.72
C GLN A 308 -4.10 11.56 19.19
N ASP A 309 -3.16 11.13 18.33
CA ASP A 309 -2.01 10.31 18.72
C ASP A 309 -1.06 11.15 19.60
N LYS A 310 -0.69 10.60 20.77
CA LYS A 310 0.18 11.26 21.77
C LYS A 310 1.61 10.72 21.78
N SER A 311 1.90 9.67 21.02
CA SER A 311 3.26 9.18 20.72
C SER A 311 3.91 9.93 19.55
N ARG A 312 3.08 10.52 18.67
CA ARG A 312 3.46 11.31 17.49
C ARG A 312 4.55 12.37 17.79
N PRO A 313 5.65 12.42 17.01
CA PRO A 313 6.62 13.50 17.06
C PRO A 313 5.99 14.87 16.75
N GLN A 314 6.29 15.88 17.58
CA GLN A 314 5.74 17.22 17.44
C GLN A 314 6.32 17.96 16.21
N LYS A 315 5.60 17.86 15.09
CA LYS A 315 5.84 18.60 13.85
C LYS A 315 4.57 19.31 13.37
N GLY A 316 4.72 20.56 12.95
CA GLY A 316 3.68 21.32 12.27
C GLY A 316 3.62 21.01 10.77
N ILE A 317 2.60 21.53 10.13
CA ILE A 317 2.49 21.65 8.67
C ILE A 317 1.61 22.87 8.37
N THR A 318 1.94 23.60 7.30
CA THR A 318 1.34 24.88 6.92
C THR A 318 0.86 24.79 5.47
N PRO A 319 -0.41 25.06 5.16
CA PRO A 319 -0.91 25.03 3.78
C PRO A 319 -0.38 26.22 2.98
N THR A 320 0.03 25.99 1.73
CA THR A 320 0.33 27.06 0.76
C THR A 320 -0.90 27.47 -0.04
N HIS A 321 -1.90 26.59 -0.12
CA HIS A 321 -3.19 26.86 -0.73
C HIS A 321 -4.12 27.63 0.21
N GLU A 322 -5.16 28.22 -0.35
CA GLU A 322 -6.22 28.90 0.39
C GLU A 322 -7.07 27.95 1.25
N VAL A 323 -8.04 28.51 1.99
CA VAL A 323 -8.87 27.74 2.92
C VAL A 323 -9.65 26.63 2.21
N GLY A 324 -10.19 26.92 1.02
CA GLY A 324 -11.05 26.01 0.26
C GLY A 324 -12.36 25.69 0.99
N ILE A 325 -13.03 24.62 0.56
CA ILE A 325 -14.30 24.16 1.14
C ILE A 325 -14.04 23.19 2.31
N SER A 326 -14.84 23.31 3.37
CA SER A 326 -14.85 22.37 4.50
C SER A 326 -15.17 20.93 4.06
N PRO A 327 -14.45 19.91 4.54
CA PRO A 327 -14.75 18.51 4.23
C PRO A 327 -16.17 18.10 4.66
N VAL A 328 -16.77 17.16 3.92
CA VAL A 328 -18.12 16.65 4.22
C VAL A 328 -18.02 15.38 5.07
N LEU A 329 -18.91 15.21 6.05
CA LEU A 329 -19.13 13.98 6.81
C LEU A 329 -20.61 13.59 6.75
N ARG A 330 -21.01 12.85 5.71
CA ARG A 330 -22.40 12.46 5.44
C ARG A 330 -22.74 11.14 6.17
N GLN A 331 -23.73 11.16 7.05
CA GLN A 331 -24.40 9.94 7.51
C GLN A 331 -25.50 9.57 6.51
N LEU A 332 -25.63 8.28 6.17
CA LEU A 332 -26.63 7.78 5.22
C LEU A 332 -27.32 6.51 5.74
N PRO A 333 -28.48 6.08 5.22
CA PRO A 333 -29.25 4.99 5.83
C PRO A 333 -28.55 3.62 5.81
N SER A 334 -27.91 3.27 4.69
CA SER A 334 -27.34 1.95 4.43
C SER A 334 -26.21 2.02 3.40
N ALA A 335 -25.42 0.95 3.26
CA ALA A 335 -24.29 0.90 2.32
C ALA A 335 -24.69 1.06 0.83
N ASP A 336 -25.90 0.63 0.44
CA ASP A 336 -26.44 0.92 -0.90
C ASP A 336 -26.82 2.40 -1.06
N ALA A 337 -27.38 3.04 -0.02
CA ALA A 337 -27.64 4.47 -0.05
C ALA A 337 -26.34 5.30 -0.08
N GLU A 338 -25.30 4.84 0.61
CA GLU A 338 -23.93 5.38 0.52
C GLU A 338 -23.38 5.28 -0.91
N ALA A 339 -23.42 4.09 -1.52
CA ALA A 339 -22.97 3.88 -2.89
C ALA A 339 -23.77 4.72 -3.91
N ARG A 340 -25.10 4.86 -3.74
CA ARG A 340 -25.95 5.69 -4.60
C ARG A 340 -25.63 7.17 -4.48
N TRP A 341 -25.53 7.69 -3.25
CA TRP A 341 -25.21 9.10 -3.02
C TRP A 341 -23.84 9.47 -3.58
N ILE A 342 -22.82 8.62 -3.42
CA ILE A 342 -21.49 8.88 -4.03
C ILE A 342 -21.58 8.96 -5.55
N ALA A 343 -22.30 8.04 -6.21
CA ALA A 343 -22.49 8.08 -7.66
C ALA A 343 -23.31 9.31 -8.11
N GLN A 344 -24.24 9.81 -7.29
CA GLN A 344 -24.99 11.04 -7.57
C GLN A 344 -24.13 12.30 -7.38
N GLU A 345 -23.36 12.39 -6.30
CA GLU A 345 -22.50 13.53 -5.99
C GLU A 345 -21.35 13.66 -7.00
N VAL A 346 -20.77 12.55 -7.47
CA VAL A 346 -19.81 12.53 -8.59
C VAL A 346 -20.38 13.19 -9.84
N LEU A 347 -21.65 12.87 -10.20
CA LEU A 347 -22.30 13.47 -11.35
C LEU A 347 -22.70 14.94 -11.11
N ARG A 348 -23.19 15.27 -9.89
CA ARG A 348 -23.53 16.65 -9.50
C ARG A 348 -22.32 17.55 -9.58
N LEU A 349 -21.19 17.15 -8.97
CA LEU A 349 -19.95 17.93 -8.96
C LEU A 349 -19.46 18.26 -10.37
N ARG A 350 -19.43 17.30 -11.29
CA ARG A 350 -19.04 17.55 -12.68
C ARG A 350 -20.01 18.51 -13.38
N ALA A 351 -21.31 18.35 -13.16
CA ALA A 351 -22.33 19.24 -13.74
C ALA A 351 -22.23 20.68 -13.21
N VAL A 352 -22.20 20.89 -11.88
CA VAL A 352 -22.21 22.24 -11.26
C VAL A 352 -20.88 22.99 -11.37
N THR A 353 -19.81 22.33 -11.82
CA THR A 353 -18.48 22.94 -12.01
C THR A 353 -18.12 23.18 -13.48
N GLY A 354 -19.07 23.05 -14.41
CA GLY A 354 -18.79 23.27 -15.84
C GLY A 354 -17.89 22.20 -16.47
N ASN A 355 -17.87 20.98 -15.92
CA ASN A 355 -16.89 19.92 -16.21
C ASN A 355 -15.42 20.31 -15.95
N LEU A 356 -15.13 21.19 -14.97
CA LEU A 356 -13.75 21.42 -14.49
C LEU A 356 -13.07 20.12 -14.03
N PHE A 357 -13.85 19.22 -13.43
CA PHE A 357 -13.45 17.88 -13.03
C PHE A 357 -13.77 16.85 -14.13
N SER A 358 -12.78 16.08 -14.56
CA SER A 358 -12.95 14.82 -15.30
C SER A 358 -13.33 13.70 -14.33
N PHE A 359 -13.47 12.46 -14.81
CA PHE A 359 -13.56 11.31 -13.91
C PHE A 359 -12.19 10.91 -13.31
N ASP A 360 -11.06 11.15 -14.00
CA ASP A 360 -9.72 10.85 -13.47
C ASP A 360 -9.38 11.65 -12.21
N ASP A 361 -9.97 12.84 -12.08
CA ASP A 361 -9.81 13.75 -10.93
C ASP A 361 -10.45 13.23 -9.63
N ILE A 362 -11.12 12.07 -9.68
CA ILE A 362 -11.96 11.54 -8.61
C ILE A 362 -11.45 10.18 -8.16
N ALA A 363 -11.24 10.03 -6.84
CA ALA A 363 -10.94 8.75 -6.22
C ALA A 363 -11.90 8.37 -5.09
N ILE A 364 -12.17 7.07 -4.97
CA ILE A 364 -12.95 6.47 -3.89
C ILE A 364 -12.04 5.48 -3.15
N LEU A 365 -11.77 5.77 -1.88
CA LEU A 365 -10.74 5.11 -1.07
C LEU A 365 -11.37 4.24 0.02
N VAL A 366 -11.57 2.96 -0.28
CA VAL A 366 -12.17 1.99 0.65
C VAL A 366 -11.14 1.42 1.64
N ARG A 367 -11.56 1.10 2.88
CA ARG A 367 -10.72 0.37 3.83
C ARG A 367 -10.42 -1.07 3.39
N SER A 368 -11.34 -1.71 2.68
CA SER A 368 -11.18 -3.07 2.15
C SER A 368 -11.93 -3.23 0.82
N GLY A 369 -11.44 -4.10 -0.07
CA GLY A 369 -12.10 -4.36 -1.37
C GLY A 369 -13.53 -4.93 -1.22
N GLY A 370 -13.87 -5.50 -0.07
CA GLY A 370 -15.23 -5.96 0.23
C GLY A 370 -16.28 -4.86 0.43
N LEU A 371 -15.87 -3.58 0.39
CA LEU A 371 -16.74 -2.38 0.33
C LEU A 371 -16.84 -1.80 -1.08
N ALA A 372 -15.91 -2.11 -1.99
CA ALA A 372 -15.91 -1.56 -3.35
C ALA A 372 -17.12 -2.07 -4.16
N ARG A 373 -17.50 -3.33 -4.00
CA ARG A 373 -18.52 -4.01 -4.80
C ARG A 373 -19.86 -3.26 -4.92
N GLU A 374 -20.34 -2.66 -3.83
CA GLU A 374 -21.62 -1.95 -3.81
C GLU A 374 -21.50 -0.61 -4.57
N ILE A 375 -20.34 0.03 -4.49
CA ILE A 375 -19.98 1.25 -5.23
C ILE A 375 -19.77 0.95 -6.72
N GLU A 376 -19.00 -0.10 -7.06
CA GLU A 376 -18.81 -0.60 -8.44
C GLU A 376 -20.15 -0.89 -9.12
N THR A 377 -21.10 -1.48 -8.37
CA THR A 377 -22.47 -1.73 -8.85
C THR A 377 -23.18 -0.42 -9.21
N GLN A 378 -23.10 0.62 -8.36
CA GLN A 378 -23.74 1.90 -8.62
C GLN A 378 -23.04 2.73 -9.72
N MET A 379 -21.71 2.69 -9.82
CA MET A 379 -20.97 3.30 -10.93
C MET A 379 -21.41 2.68 -12.27
N THR A 380 -21.51 1.34 -12.33
CA THR A 380 -22.01 0.61 -13.50
C THR A 380 -23.46 1.00 -13.84
N GLN A 381 -24.37 1.06 -12.85
CA GLN A 381 -25.77 1.47 -13.05
C GLN A 381 -25.93 2.93 -13.52
N LYS A 382 -24.96 3.79 -13.22
CA LYS A 382 -24.93 5.21 -13.64
C LYS A 382 -24.08 5.46 -14.89
N CYS A 383 -23.55 4.42 -15.53
CA CYS A 383 -22.63 4.50 -16.67
C CYS A 383 -21.38 5.39 -16.39
N ILE A 384 -20.93 5.42 -15.14
CA ILE A 384 -19.69 6.12 -14.75
C ILE A 384 -18.52 5.19 -15.05
N PRO A 385 -17.56 5.57 -15.92
CA PRO A 385 -16.36 4.78 -16.17
C PRO A 385 -15.48 4.78 -14.92
N TYR A 386 -15.05 3.60 -14.47
CA TYR A 386 -14.18 3.44 -13.30
C TYR A 386 -13.09 2.37 -13.52
N ARG A 387 -11.97 2.49 -12.80
CA ARG A 387 -10.89 1.50 -12.73
C ARG A 387 -10.62 1.09 -11.30
N LEU A 388 -10.47 -0.21 -11.05
CA LEU A 388 -10.24 -0.78 -9.72
C LEU A 388 -8.74 -1.08 -9.52
N LEU A 389 -8.04 -0.28 -8.71
CA LEU A 389 -6.62 -0.48 -8.32
C LEU A 389 -6.44 -1.62 -7.28
N ALA A 390 -7.34 -2.59 -7.27
CA ALA A 390 -7.42 -3.70 -6.30
C ALA A 390 -8.02 -4.99 -6.91
N GLY A 391 -8.12 -5.09 -8.24
CA GLY A 391 -8.56 -6.30 -8.93
C GLY A 391 -7.53 -7.45 -8.86
N ILE A 392 -7.86 -8.58 -9.49
CA ILE A 392 -6.91 -9.70 -9.68
C ILE A 392 -5.74 -9.18 -10.52
N LYS A 393 -4.50 -9.34 -10.02
CA LYS A 393 -3.29 -8.90 -10.71
C LYS A 393 -3.22 -9.52 -12.10
N PHE A 394 -2.68 -8.79 -13.07
CA PHE A 394 -2.53 -9.28 -14.44
C PHE A 394 -1.86 -10.67 -14.52
N PHE A 395 -0.68 -10.83 -13.90
CA PHE A 395 0.07 -12.09 -13.85
C PHE A 395 -0.55 -13.19 -12.96
N GLU A 396 -1.64 -12.91 -12.22
CA GLU A 396 -2.40 -13.91 -11.42
C GLU A 396 -3.65 -14.42 -12.16
N ARG A 397 -4.00 -13.86 -13.32
CA ARG A 397 -5.07 -14.36 -14.19
C ARG A 397 -4.68 -15.74 -14.72
N ALA A 398 -5.60 -16.72 -14.66
CA ALA A 398 -5.27 -18.14 -14.90
C ALA A 398 -4.65 -18.42 -16.28
N GLU A 399 -5.08 -17.67 -17.30
CA GLU A 399 -4.53 -17.67 -18.66
C GLU A 399 -3.07 -17.22 -18.68
N VAL A 400 -2.78 -15.99 -18.23
CA VAL A 400 -1.43 -15.41 -18.14
C VAL A 400 -0.53 -16.26 -17.24
N LYS A 401 -1.03 -16.67 -16.07
CA LYS A 401 -0.29 -17.46 -15.08
C LYS A 401 0.13 -18.83 -15.64
N THR A 402 -0.70 -19.46 -16.48
CA THR A 402 -0.33 -20.70 -17.16
C THR A 402 0.88 -20.50 -18.07
N VAL A 403 0.86 -19.45 -18.90
CA VAL A 403 1.98 -19.13 -19.82
C VAL A 403 3.24 -18.77 -19.04
N LEU A 404 3.12 -17.96 -17.99
CA LEU A 404 4.22 -17.59 -17.11
C LEU A 404 4.85 -18.81 -16.40
N ASP A 405 4.05 -19.78 -15.95
CA ASP A 405 4.58 -21.02 -15.37
C ASP A 405 5.22 -21.94 -16.43
N TYR A 406 4.78 -21.92 -17.70
CA TYR A 406 5.53 -22.60 -18.79
C TYR A 406 6.91 -21.97 -18.97
N LEU A 407 7.01 -20.65 -19.03
CA LEU A 407 8.28 -19.94 -19.16
C LEU A 407 9.22 -20.23 -17.99
N ARG A 408 8.70 -20.31 -16.75
CA ARG A 408 9.48 -20.73 -15.57
C ARG A 408 10.03 -22.15 -15.70
N VAL A 409 9.26 -23.10 -16.25
CA VAL A 409 9.68 -24.48 -16.50
C VAL A 409 10.66 -24.60 -17.68
N ILE A 410 10.60 -23.69 -18.64
CA ILE A 410 11.58 -23.62 -19.74
C ILE A 410 12.92 -23.06 -19.20
N LEU A 411 12.90 -22.05 -18.32
CA LEU A 411 14.11 -21.51 -17.71
C LEU A 411 14.74 -22.51 -16.70
N ASP A 412 13.98 -22.96 -15.70
CA ASP A 412 14.38 -24.07 -14.81
C ASP A 412 13.28 -25.14 -14.71
N PRO A 413 13.47 -26.29 -15.40
CA PRO A 413 12.55 -27.43 -15.28
C PRO A 413 12.46 -28.05 -13.88
N ASN A 414 13.39 -27.76 -12.98
CA ASN A 414 13.37 -28.26 -11.60
C ASN A 414 12.44 -27.43 -10.69
N ASN A 415 11.85 -26.34 -11.20
CA ASN A 415 10.76 -25.62 -10.55
C ASN A 415 9.50 -26.51 -10.47
N ASN A 416 9.42 -27.31 -9.41
CA ASN A 416 8.39 -28.32 -9.20
C ASN A 416 6.97 -27.71 -9.14
N GLU A 417 6.80 -26.49 -8.63
CA GLU A 417 5.49 -25.82 -8.55
C GLU A 417 4.95 -25.44 -9.92
N ALA A 418 5.76 -24.74 -10.73
CA ALA A 418 5.39 -24.37 -12.08
C ALA A 418 5.17 -25.62 -12.94
N LEU A 419 6.07 -26.62 -12.85
CA LEU A 419 5.96 -27.89 -13.57
C LEU A 419 4.65 -28.62 -13.28
N LEU A 420 4.27 -28.76 -12.00
CA LEU A 420 3.04 -29.45 -11.61
C LEU A 420 1.77 -28.76 -12.13
N ARG A 421 1.76 -27.41 -12.25
CA ARG A 421 0.61 -26.66 -12.79
C ARG A 421 0.46 -26.78 -14.31
N VAL A 422 1.56 -26.80 -15.06
CA VAL A 422 1.51 -26.89 -16.54
C VAL A 422 1.45 -28.32 -17.09
N LEU A 423 1.86 -29.34 -16.32
CA LEU A 423 2.00 -30.73 -16.80
C LEU A 423 0.75 -31.28 -17.50
N ASN A 424 -0.44 -30.92 -17.01
CA ASN A 424 -1.74 -31.35 -17.53
C ASN A 424 -2.63 -30.17 -18.00
N THR A 425 -2.00 -29.03 -18.32
CA THR A 425 -2.66 -27.80 -18.77
C THR A 425 -1.98 -27.28 -20.03
N PRO A 426 -2.51 -27.51 -21.26
CA PRO A 426 -3.75 -28.22 -21.60
C PRO A 426 -3.75 -29.71 -21.25
N ARG A 427 -4.94 -30.34 -21.24
CA ARG A 427 -5.14 -31.72 -20.75
C ARG A 427 -4.33 -32.75 -21.54
N ARG A 428 -3.52 -33.54 -20.82
CA ARG A 428 -2.69 -34.63 -21.36
C ARG A 428 -3.09 -36.01 -20.86
N GLY A 429 -4.28 -36.16 -20.27
CA GLY A 429 -4.77 -37.44 -19.77
C GLY A 429 -4.14 -37.90 -18.44
N LEU A 430 -3.53 -36.98 -17.70
CA LEU A 430 -3.01 -37.22 -16.36
C LEU A 430 -4.11 -36.92 -15.33
N GLY A 431 -4.28 -37.81 -14.35
CA GLY A 431 -5.19 -37.61 -13.21
C GLY A 431 -4.43 -37.57 -11.88
N ASP A 432 -5.11 -37.23 -10.79
CA ASP A 432 -4.53 -37.05 -9.45
C ASP A 432 -3.61 -38.18 -8.98
N LYS A 433 -3.88 -39.43 -9.38
CA LYS A 433 -3.04 -40.58 -9.07
C LYS A 433 -1.65 -40.46 -9.70
N ALA A 434 -1.56 -40.02 -10.94
CA ALA A 434 -0.29 -39.79 -11.63
C ALA A 434 0.54 -38.70 -10.94
N PHE A 435 -0.09 -37.58 -10.54
CA PHE A 435 0.58 -36.50 -9.80
C PHE A 435 1.12 -36.95 -8.44
N LYS A 436 0.33 -37.74 -7.69
CA LYS A 436 0.74 -38.31 -6.40
C LYS A 436 1.90 -39.30 -6.57
N GLU A 437 1.86 -40.14 -7.60
CA GLU A 437 2.90 -41.15 -7.86
C GLU A 437 4.21 -40.53 -8.42
N LEU A 438 4.10 -39.50 -9.27
CA LEU A 438 5.22 -38.65 -9.70
C LEU A 438 5.99 -38.07 -8.50
N SER A 439 5.26 -37.40 -7.60
CA SER A 439 5.84 -36.75 -6.42
C SER A 439 6.47 -37.78 -5.47
N ALA A 440 5.76 -38.86 -5.17
CA ALA A 440 6.27 -39.92 -4.30
C ALA A 440 7.50 -40.64 -4.88
N MET A 441 7.61 -40.76 -6.22
CA MET A 441 8.79 -41.36 -6.84
C MET A 441 9.98 -40.40 -6.95
N ALA A 442 9.72 -39.09 -7.13
CA ALA A 442 10.74 -38.05 -7.07
C ALA A 442 11.40 -38.02 -5.70
N GLU A 443 10.59 -37.98 -4.63
CA GLU A 443 11.06 -38.05 -3.24
C GLU A 443 11.84 -39.34 -2.96
N LYS A 444 11.28 -40.52 -3.28
CA LYS A 444 11.93 -41.82 -3.02
C LYS A 444 13.26 -42.01 -3.77
N LYS A 445 13.54 -41.21 -4.80
CA LYS A 445 14.77 -41.26 -5.60
C LYS A 445 15.64 -40.01 -5.45
N GLU A 446 15.31 -39.13 -4.50
CA GLU A 446 16.02 -37.88 -4.21
C GLU A 446 16.36 -37.08 -5.50
N THR A 447 15.37 -36.93 -6.39
CA THR A 447 15.57 -36.34 -7.71
C THR A 447 14.36 -35.51 -8.14
N SER A 448 14.55 -34.51 -9.01
CA SER A 448 13.48 -33.59 -9.41
C SER A 448 12.34 -34.31 -10.15
N ILE A 449 11.12 -33.73 -10.06
CA ILE A 449 9.94 -34.28 -10.75
C ILE A 449 10.19 -34.33 -12.27
N TRP A 450 10.94 -33.36 -12.81
CA TRP A 450 11.38 -33.34 -14.20
C TRP A 450 12.19 -34.58 -14.61
N ASN A 451 13.12 -35.05 -13.77
CA ASN A 451 13.90 -36.26 -14.05
C ASN A 451 13.02 -37.52 -14.07
N ILE A 452 11.96 -37.58 -13.26
CA ILE A 452 10.96 -38.66 -13.30
C ILE A 452 10.09 -38.53 -14.57
N VAL A 453 9.63 -37.32 -14.91
CA VAL A 453 8.84 -37.02 -16.12
C VAL A 453 9.61 -37.39 -17.38
N GLN A 454 10.90 -37.05 -17.52
CA GLN A 454 11.72 -37.45 -18.66
C GLN A 454 11.84 -38.97 -18.81
N LYS A 455 12.06 -39.69 -17.70
CA LYS A 455 12.21 -41.15 -17.70
C LYS A 455 10.87 -41.86 -18.00
N ALA A 456 9.75 -41.33 -17.49
CA ALA A 456 8.41 -41.80 -17.84
C ALA A 456 8.07 -41.53 -19.32
N ALA A 457 8.42 -40.35 -19.85
CA ALA A 457 8.22 -39.97 -21.24
C ALA A 457 9.05 -40.77 -22.25
N ARG A 458 10.12 -41.44 -21.80
CA ARG A 458 10.92 -42.41 -22.57
C ARG A 458 10.45 -43.86 -22.44
N GLY A 459 9.65 -44.18 -21.41
CA GLY A 459 9.28 -45.55 -21.05
C GLY A 459 10.27 -46.24 -20.09
N ASP A 460 11.36 -45.58 -19.68
CA ASP A 460 12.38 -46.08 -18.74
C ASP A 460 11.77 -46.50 -17.37
N ILE A 461 10.61 -45.92 -17.02
CA ILE A 461 9.89 -46.17 -15.77
C ILE A 461 8.42 -46.40 -16.08
N LYS A 462 7.89 -47.57 -15.70
CA LYS A 462 6.44 -47.79 -15.58
C LYS A 462 5.94 -47.11 -14.30
N MET A 463 4.98 -46.19 -14.44
CA MET A 463 4.29 -45.57 -13.31
C MET A 463 2.80 -45.89 -13.36
N GLY A 464 2.21 -46.19 -12.21
CA GLY A 464 0.78 -46.38 -12.04
C GLY A 464 0.00 -45.09 -12.26
N GLY A 465 -1.28 -45.24 -12.63
CA GLY A 465 -2.18 -44.11 -12.83
C GLY A 465 -1.93 -43.27 -14.10
N ILE A 466 -0.86 -43.53 -14.86
CA ILE A 466 -0.64 -42.95 -16.19
C ILE A 466 -1.13 -43.94 -17.25
N SER A 467 -2.01 -43.47 -18.13
CA SER A 467 -2.51 -44.23 -19.28
C SER A 467 -1.54 -44.14 -20.46
N SER A 468 -1.63 -45.05 -21.45
CA SER A 468 -0.78 -44.98 -22.65
C SER A 468 -0.90 -43.63 -23.41
N PRO A 469 -2.11 -43.03 -23.57
CA PRO A 469 -2.24 -41.66 -24.06
C PRO A 469 -1.55 -40.63 -23.16
N GLY A 470 -1.55 -40.83 -21.83
CA GLY A 470 -0.82 -39.99 -20.87
C GLY A 470 0.70 -40.03 -21.05
N ILE A 471 1.27 -41.19 -21.37
CA ILE A 471 2.70 -41.30 -21.71
C ILE A 471 3.00 -40.51 -23.00
N VAL A 472 2.20 -40.69 -24.05
CA VAL A 472 2.35 -39.93 -25.32
C VAL A 472 2.21 -38.42 -25.09
N GLY A 473 1.28 -38.00 -24.22
CA GLY A 473 1.13 -36.61 -23.79
C GLY A 473 2.38 -36.07 -23.09
N LEU A 474 2.98 -36.84 -22.17
CA LEU A 474 4.25 -36.50 -21.52
C LEU A 474 5.41 -36.45 -22.53
N SER A 475 5.50 -37.37 -23.49
CA SER A 475 6.53 -37.33 -24.55
C SER A 475 6.40 -36.07 -25.41
N LYS A 476 5.18 -35.65 -25.77
CA LYS A 476 4.93 -34.37 -26.44
C LYS A 476 5.36 -33.18 -25.57
N PHE A 477 4.97 -33.15 -24.30
CA PHE A 477 5.32 -32.07 -23.36
C PHE A 477 6.84 -31.93 -23.18
N VAL A 478 7.55 -33.03 -22.90
CA VAL A 478 9.01 -33.04 -22.75
C VAL A 478 9.71 -32.59 -24.04
N LYS A 479 9.16 -32.94 -25.22
CA LYS A 479 9.66 -32.41 -26.49
C LYS A 479 9.48 -30.89 -26.58
N VAL A 480 8.27 -30.36 -26.38
CA VAL A 480 7.99 -28.90 -26.49
C VAL A 480 8.89 -28.07 -25.56
N ILE A 481 9.07 -28.50 -24.30
CA ILE A 481 10.00 -27.84 -23.38
C ILE A 481 11.42 -27.87 -23.93
N LYS A 482 11.94 -29.04 -24.34
CA LYS A 482 13.33 -29.17 -24.84
C LYS A 482 13.59 -28.44 -26.15
N ASP A 483 12.66 -28.49 -27.10
CA ASP A 483 12.75 -27.75 -28.36
C ASP A 483 12.83 -26.23 -28.09
N THR A 484 12.13 -25.75 -27.05
CA THR A 484 12.14 -24.33 -26.65
C THR A 484 13.36 -23.97 -25.80
N GLN A 485 13.86 -24.88 -24.97
CA GLN A 485 15.16 -24.74 -24.27
C GLN A 485 16.36 -24.74 -25.22
N ASN A 486 16.26 -25.41 -26.38
CA ASN A 486 17.27 -25.31 -27.43
C ASN A 486 17.17 -23.96 -28.16
N ALA A 487 15.97 -23.41 -28.35
CA ALA A 487 15.79 -22.07 -28.88
C ALA A 487 16.33 -20.98 -27.94
N LEU A 488 16.27 -21.15 -26.61
CA LEU A 488 16.94 -20.25 -25.65
C LEU A 488 18.49 -20.18 -25.82
N LYS A 489 19.09 -21.07 -26.61
CA LYS A 489 20.55 -21.15 -26.82
C LYS A 489 21.01 -20.61 -28.17
N SER A 490 20.14 -20.01 -28.98
CA SER A 490 20.56 -19.25 -30.16
C SER A 490 21.19 -17.91 -29.77
N GLU A 491 22.17 -17.47 -30.54
CA GLU A 491 22.99 -16.27 -30.26
C GLU A 491 22.36 -14.95 -30.79
N GLU A 492 21.13 -15.00 -31.30
CA GLU A 492 20.38 -13.82 -31.74
C GLU A 492 20.03 -12.93 -30.53
N SER A 493 20.74 -11.80 -30.42
CA SER A 493 20.80 -10.94 -29.22
C SER A 493 20.04 -9.61 -29.35
N ASP A 494 19.87 -9.10 -30.57
CA ASP A 494 19.47 -7.71 -30.84
C ASP A 494 18.00 -7.56 -31.30
N ASP A 495 17.17 -8.58 -31.10
CA ASP A 495 15.76 -8.59 -31.55
C ASP A 495 14.79 -8.24 -30.41
N PRO A 496 14.05 -7.11 -30.47
CA PRO A 496 13.04 -6.79 -29.45
C PRO A 496 11.87 -7.78 -29.39
N GLN A 497 11.73 -8.65 -30.39
CA GLN A 497 10.74 -9.73 -30.39
C GLN A 497 11.30 -11.06 -29.87
N MET A 498 12.52 -11.10 -29.30
CA MET A 498 13.18 -12.36 -28.91
C MET A 498 12.34 -13.19 -27.92
N VAL A 499 11.78 -12.56 -26.87
CA VAL A 499 10.94 -13.26 -25.87
C VAL A 499 9.51 -13.48 -26.41
N SER A 500 8.95 -12.54 -27.17
CA SER A 500 7.60 -12.67 -27.71
C SER A 500 7.49 -13.79 -28.76
N LYS A 501 8.51 -13.98 -29.61
CA LYS A 501 8.63 -15.13 -30.54
C LYS A 501 8.69 -16.47 -29.82
N ILE A 502 9.38 -16.55 -28.67
CA ILE A 502 9.36 -17.75 -27.81
C ILE A 502 7.95 -18.00 -27.28
N ILE A 503 7.27 -16.98 -26.76
CA ILE A 503 5.91 -17.11 -26.23
C ILE A 503 4.94 -17.55 -27.33
N GLN A 504 4.96 -16.91 -28.50
CA GLN A 504 4.13 -17.28 -29.65
C GLN A 504 4.38 -18.73 -30.09
N SER A 505 5.65 -19.11 -30.30
CA SER A 505 6.00 -20.48 -30.69
C SER A 505 5.61 -21.53 -29.63
N LEU A 506 5.69 -21.19 -28.34
CA LEU A 506 5.20 -22.03 -27.25
C LEU A 506 3.66 -22.19 -27.31
N LEU A 507 2.93 -21.09 -27.45
CA LEU A 507 1.46 -21.07 -27.49
C LEU A 507 0.91 -21.91 -28.66
N GLU A 508 1.56 -21.84 -29.82
CA GLU A 508 1.29 -22.69 -30.98
C GLU A 508 1.58 -24.17 -30.67
N LYS A 509 2.79 -24.48 -30.18
CA LYS A 509 3.23 -25.87 -29.86
C LYS A 509 2.39 -26.59 -28.80
N ILE A 510 1.57 -25.88 -28.04
CA ILE A 510 0.65 -26.45 -27.03
C ILE A 510 -0.84 -26.26 -27.37
N ASP A 511 -1.18 -25.76 -28.57
CA ASP A 511 -2.55 -25.47 -29.02
C ASP A 511 -3.31 -24.52 -28.05
N TYR A 512 -2.62 -23.54 -27.44
CA TYR A 512 -3.16 -22.82 -26.27
C TYR A 512 -4.45 -22.04 -26.58
N LYS A 513 -4.55 -21.43 -27.76
CA LYS A 513 -5.74 -20.67 -28.19
C LYS A 513 -7.00 -21.53 -28.21
N VAL A 514 -6.87 -22.81 -28.61
CA VAL A 514 -7.96 -23.80 -28.58
C VAL A 514 -8.32 -24.14 -27.14
N PHE A 515 -7.34 -24.36 -26.27
CA PHE A 515 -7.59 -24.64 -24.85
C PHE A 515 -8.31 -23.50 -24.12
N VAL A 516 -7.96 -22.24 -24.39
CA VAL A 516 -8.65 -21.07 -23.83
C VAL A 516 -10.12 -21.06 -24.27
N ALA A 517 -10.38 -21.18 -25.58
CA ALA A 517 -11.74 -21.19 -26.15
C ALA A 517 -12.61 -22.34 -25.62
N GLU A 518 -12.02 -23.51 -25.38
CA GLU A 518 -12.76 -24.73 -25.05
C GLU A 518 -13.00 -24.98 -23.55
N LYS A 519 -12.19 -24.40 -22.65
CA LYS A 519 -12.11 -24.87 -21.24
C LYS A 519 -12.03 -23.78 -20.18
N LEU A 520 -11.75 -22.52 -20.52
CA LEU A 520 -11.79 -21.42 -19.56
C LEU A 520 -13.16 -20.74 -19.61
N GLN A 521 -13.85 -20.67 -18.45
CA GLN A 521 -15.15 -20.00 -18.34
C GLN A 521 -14.99 -18.48 -18.47
N GLY A 522 -15.89 -17.82 -19.20
CA GLY A 522 -15.85 -16.39 -19.51
C GLY A 522 -16.09 -16.16 -21.00
N GLU A 523 -16.00 -14.92 -21.45
CA GLU A 523 -15.94 -14.60 -22.87
C GLU A 523 -14.52 -14.89 -23.39
N PHE A 524 -14.42 -15.55 -24.55
CA PHE A 524 -13.14 -16.01 -25.08
C PHE A 524 -12.23 -14.83 -25.45
N ASP A 525 -12.80 -13.79 -26.06
CA ASP A 525 -12.06 -12.66 -26.61
C ASP A 525 -11.34 -11.86 -25.52
N ASP A 526 -12.01 -11.54 -24.40
CA ASP A 526 -11.38 -10.97 -23.19
C ASP A 526 -10.15 -11.77 -22.74
N ARG A 527 -10.31 -13.09 -22.59
CA ARG A 527 -9.25 -13.94 -22.04
C ARG A 527 -8.11 -14.15 -23.02
N TRP A 528 -8.38 -14.07 -24.32
CA TRP A 528 -7.34 -14.09 -25.34
C TRP A 528 -6.62 -12.74 -25.44
N GLN A 529 -7.32 -11.60 -25.30
CA GLN A 529 -6.71 -10.27 -25.19
C GLN A 529 -5.73 -10.19 -24.01
N HIS A 530 -6.02 -10.82 -22.87
CA HIS A 530 -5.05 -10.89 -21.75
C HIS A 530 -3.76 -11.65 -22.11
N VAL A 531 -3.81 -12.61 -23.05
CA VAL A 531 -2.64 -13.35 -23.52
C VAL A 531 -1.89 -12.55 -24.57
N GLU A 532 -2.58 -11.84 -25.47
CA GLU A 532 -1.97 -10.93 -26.44
C GLU A 532 -1.28 -9.75 -25.75
N GLU A 533 -1.92 -9.15 -24.74
CA GLU A 533 -1.33 -8.11 -23.87
C GLU A 533 -0.08 -8.59 -23.13
N PHE A 534 -0.04 -9.85 -22.68
CA PHE A 534 1.17 -10.44 -22.05
C PHE A 534 2.32 -10.58 -23.07
N ILE A 535 2.02 -10.77 -24.35
CA ILE A 535 3.01 -10.77 -25.44
C ILE A 535 3.47 -9.33 -25.73
N THR A 536 2.57 -8.34 -25.72
CA THR A 536 2.90 -6.91 -25.87
C THR A 536 3.87 -6.46 -24.77
N GLN A 537 3.58 -6.74 -23.51
CA GLN A 537 4.47 -6.42 -22.37
C GLN A 537 5.83 -7.11 -22.46
N ALA A 538 5.91 -8.30 -23.08
CA ALA A 538 7.17 -8.97 -23.34
C ALA A 538 8.00 -8.31 -24.45
N VAL A 539 7.36 -7.67 -25.44
CA VAL A 539 8.04 -6.83 -26.45
C VAL A 539 8.51 -5.53 -25.81
N GLU A 540 7.63 -4.79 -25.12
CA GLU A 540 7.97 -3.52 -24.44
C GLU A 540 9.15 -3.71 -23.48
N PHE A 541 9.17 -4.82 -22.72
CA PHE A 541 10.31 -5.17 -21.86
C PHE A 541 11.60 -5.40 -22.64
N CYS A 542 11.56 -6.09 -23.79
CA CYS A 542 12.75 -6.33 -24.60
C CYS A 542 13.23 -5.07 -25.33
N GLU A 543 12.31 -4.20 -25.77
CA GLU A 543 12.63 -2.86 -26.31
C GLU A 543 13.35 -2.01 -25.27
N ASN A 544 12.83 -1.95 -24.03
CA ASN A 544 13.49 -1.24 -22.92
C ASN A 544 14.85 -1.85 -22.55
N LEU A 545 14.99 -3.18 -22.61
CA LEU A 545 16.25 -3.88 -22.31
C LEU A 545 17.32 -3.59 -23.38
N ILE A 546 16.98 -3.68 -24.67
CA ILE A 546 17.91 -3.43 -25.80
C ILE A 546 18.30 -1.95 -25.89
N ALA A 547 17.35 -1.04 -25.65
CA ALA A 547 17.63 0.40 -25.65
C ALA A 547 18.49 0.87 -24.46
N GLY A 548 18.86 -0.04 -23.53
CA GLY A 548 19.53 0.31 -22.29
C GLY A 548 18.68 1.15 -21.33
N ILE A 549 17.36 1.18 -21.55
CA ILE A 549 16.40 1.97 -20.78
C ILE A 549 16.11 1.33 -19.43
N ASP A 550 16.03 -0.01 -19.39
CA ASP A 550 15.79 -0.81 -18.18
C ASP A 550 17.03 -0.89 -17.27
N GLU A 551 16.97 -1.62 -16.14
CA GLU A 551 18.10 -1.72 -15.20
C GLU A 551 19.36 -2.31 -15.87
N PRO A 552 20.45 -1.53 -16.08
CA PRO A 552 21.72 -2.09 -16.55
C PRO A 552 22.30 -3.00 -15.46
N ASP A 553 23.24 -3.86 -15.80
CA ASP A 553 23.86 -4.70 -14.78
C ASP A 553 24.67 -3.85 -13.77
N LEU A 554 25.00 -4.41 -12.60
CA LEU A 554 25.85 -3.68 -11.64
C LEU A 554 27.24 -3.51 -12.24
N PRO A 555 27.94 -2.39 -11.99
CA PRO A 555 29.33 -2.24 -12.39
C PRO A 555 30.19 -3.34 -11.75
N ASP A 556 31.36 -3.61 -12.33
CA ASP A 556 32.34 -4.50 -11.71
C ASP A 556 32.96 -3.84 -10.48
N THR A 557 33.15 -4.66 -9.44
CA THR A 557 33.62 -4.24 -8.12
C THR A 557 34.78 -5.13 -7.67
N GLU A 558 35.48 -4.71 -6.62
CA GLU A 558 36.63 -5.43 -6.06
C GLU A 558 36.30 -6.86 -5.58
N ALA A 559 35.02 -7.22 -5.46
CA ALA A 559 34.57 -8.58 -5.16
C ALA A 559 34.83 -9.59 -6.29
N GLY A 560 34.97 -9.13 -7.54
CA GLY A 560 35.08 -9.99 -8.72
C GLY A 560 33.76 -10.68 -9.07
N GLY A 561 33.01 -10.13 -10.03
CA GLY A 561 31.90 -10.86 -10.64
C GLY A 561 32.40 -11.66 -11.83
N GLU A 562 32.42 -12.99 -11.75
CA GLU A 562 32.52 -13.79 -12.97
C GLU A 562 31.23 -13.61 -13.79
N PRO A 563 31.30 -13.16 -15.06
CA PRO A 563 30.15 -13.16 -15.93
C PRO A 563 29.78 -14.61 -16.23
N VAL A 564 28.64 -15.07 -15.71
CA VAL A 564 28.12 -16.40 -16.04
C VAL A 564 27.81 -16.43 -17.54
N GLU A 565 28.35 -17.42 -18.26
CA GLU A 565 28.08 -17.66 -19.70
C GLU A 565 26.64 -18.19 -19.92
N GLU A 566 25.65 -17.40 -19.51
CA GLU A 566 24.24 -17.60 -19.83
C GLU A 566 23.89 -16.86 -21.14
N SER A 567 23.11 -17.52 -22.00
CA SER A 567 22.60 -16.92 -23.24
C SER A 567 21.88 -15.60 -22.97
N VAL A 568 22.12 -14.57 -23.79
CA VAL A 568 21.43 -13.26 -23.73
C VAL A 568 19.91 -13.44 -23.63
N LEU A 569 19.36 -14.39 -24.39
CA LEU A 569 17.95 -14.71 -24.46
C LEU A 569 17.42 -15.41 -23.18
N ALA A 570 18.26 -16.21 -22.51
CA ALA A 570 17.95 -16.79 -21.20
C ALA A 570 18.03 -15.74 -20.08
N VAL A 571 19.00 -14.82 -20.14
CA VAL A 571 19.12 -13.68 -19.22
C VAL A 571 17.93 -12.73 -19.37
N ALA A 572 17.54 -12.38 -20.61
CA ALA A 572 16.37 -11.55 -20.90
C ALA A 572 15.07 -12.19 -20.34
N LEU A 573 14.85 -13.49 -20.58
CA LEU A 573 13.71 -14.22 -20.01
C LEU A 573 13.77 -14.28 -18.48
N GLY A 574 14.96 -14.44 -17.89
CA GLY A 574 15.18 -14.43 -16.44
C GLY A 574 14.89 -13.07 -15.80
N LYS A 575 15.30 -11.97 -16.44
CA LYS A 575 14.95 -10.60 -16.03
C LYS A 575 13.44 -10.35 -16.17
N PHE A 576 12.82 -10.72 -17.30
CA PHE A 576 11.36 -10.60 -17.51
C PHE A 576 10.54 -11.35 -16.44
N LEU A 577 10.89 -12.61 -16.16
CA LEU A 577 10.19 -13.42 -15.14
C LEU A 577 10.40 -12.89 -13.72
N ALA A 578 11.56 -12.29 -13.41
CA ALA A 578 11.77 -11.59 -12.15
C ALA A 578 10.90 -10.33 -12.06
N THR A 579 10.85 -9.51 -13.13
CA THR A 579 9.99 -8.33 -13.21
C THR A 579 8.51 -8.68 -13.04
N ALA A 580 8.00 -9.71 -13.72
CA ALA A 580 6.63 -10.19 -13.59
C ALA A 580 6.30 -10.75 -12.19
N ALA A 581 7.28 -11.34 -11.48
CA ALA A 581 7.12 -11.79 -10.09
C ALA A 581 7.14 -10.61 -9.09
N LEU A 582 7.94 -9.57 -9.36
CA LEU A 582 8.03 -8.34 -8.56
C LEU A 582 6.92 -7.33 -8.89
N ALA A 583 6.13 -7.55 -9.95
CA ALA A 583 5.06 -6.67 -10.40
C ALA A 583 3.95 -6.55 -9.34
N SER A 584 3.72 -5.32 -8.88
CA SER A 584 2.71 -5.02 -7.86
C SER A 584 1.31 -4.87 -8.46
N VAL A 585 0.27 -4.91 -7.60
CA VAL A 585 -1.17 -4.86 -7.96
C VAL A 585 -1.59 -3.61 -8.79
N LYS A 586 -0.71 -2.62 -8.95
CA LYS A 586 -1.02 -1.34 -9.60
C LYS A 586 -1.00 -1.38 -11.14
N GLU A 587 -0.40 -2.39 -11.76
CA GLU A 587 -0.40 -2.58 -13.22
C GLU A 587 -1.64 -3.40 -13.64
N GLY A 588 -2.81 -2.76 -13.52
CA GLY A 588 -3.98 -3.06 -14.34
C GLY A 588 -4.05 -2.03 -15.47
N PRO A 589 -4.52 -2.41 -16.67
CA PRO A 589 -4.40 -1.57 -17.86
C PRO A 589 -4.96 -0.18 -17.65
N GLU A 590 -4.41 0.80 -18.36
CA GLU A 590 -5.17 2.00 -18.66
C GLU A 590 -6.38 1.55 -19.48
N ALA A 591 -7.58 1.73 -18.92
CA ALA A 591 -8.79 1.46 -19.66
C ALA A 591 -8.83 2.44 -20.83
N THR A 592 -8.55 1.95 -22.03
CA THR A 592 -8.51 2.73 -23.26
C THR A 592 -9.84 3.43 -23.43
N GLY A 593 -9.86 4.72 -23.13
CA GLY A 593 -11.11 5.48 -23.08
C GLY A 593 -11.79 5.42 -24.44
N ASN A 594 -13.09 5.07 -24.45
CA ASN A 594 -13.96 5.48 -25.55
C ASN A 594 -13.73 6.99 -25.75
N GLY A 595 -13.48 7.41 -27.00
CA GLY A 595 -12.69 8.60 -27.35
C GLY A 595 -13.24 9.99 -26.98
N ASP A 596 -14.16 10.08 -26.03
CA ASP A 596 -14.87 11.29 -25.60
C ASP A 596 -14.09 12.10 -24.53
N GLY A 597 -12.88 11.69 -24.16
CA GLY A 597 -11.98 12.47 -23.29
C GLY A 597 -12.43 12.66 -21.83
N ALA A 598 -13.42 11.90 -21.36
CA ALA A 598 -14.07 12.11 -20.06
C ALA A 598 -13.29 11.59 -18.83
N GLY A 599 -12.27 10.76 -19.02
CA GLY A 599 -11.49 10.12 -17.96
C GLY A 599 -12.14 8.89 -17.32
N VAL A 600 -11.48 8.32 -16.31
CA VAL A 600 -11.90 7.09 -15.62
C VAL A 600 -11.71 7.20 -14.09
N LEU A 601 -12.81 7.08 -13.34
CA LEU A 601 -12.82 7.23 -11.88
C LEU A 601 -11.99 6.15 -11.18
N THR A 602 -11.19 6.52 -10.18
CA THR A 602 -10.32 5.55 -9.48
C THR A 602 -10.96 4.99 -8.22
N ILE A 603 -11.25 3.67 -8.20
CA ILE A 603 -11.61 2.96 -6.97
C ILE A 603 -10.36 2.22 -6.46
N SER A 604 -9.99 2.46 -5.20
CA SER A 604 -8.75 1.94 -4.61
C SER A 604 -8.91 1.61 -3.13
N THR A 605 -8.01 0.79 -2.59
CA THR A 605 -7.87 0.69 -1.13
C THR A 605 -6.99 1.83 -0.61
N ILE A 606 -7.22 2.30 0.61
CA ILE A 606 -6.38 3.37 1.22
C ILE A 606 -4.89 3.02 1.16
N HIS A 607 -4.54 1.75 1.46
CA HIS A 607 -3.17 1.24 1.37
C HIS A 607 -2.57 1.32 -0.05
N ASN A 608 -3.37 1.13 -1.10
CA ASN A 608 -2.91 1.28 -2.49
C ASN A 608 -2.88 2.75 -2.94
N ALA A 609 -3.65 3.62 -2.30
CA ALA A 609 -3.68 5.07 -2.57
C ALA A 609 -2.47 5.84 -2.00
N LYS A 610 -1.66 5.22 -1.13
CA LYS A 610 -0.39 5.82 -0.68
C LYS A 610 0.51 6.17 -1.88
N GLY A 611 1.15 7.33 -1.80
CA GLY A 611 1.97 7.95 -2.85
C GLY A 611 1.19 8.76 -3.87
N LEU A 612 -0.11 8.49 -4.05
CA LEU A 612 -0.97 9.19 -5.01
C LEU A 612 -1.65 10.42 -4.38
N GLU A 613 -2.43 11.15 -5.18
CA GLU A 613 -3.26 12.32 -4.82
C GLU A 613 -4.30 12.60 -5.91
N TRP A 614 -5.43 13.24 -5.55
CA TRP A 614 -6.52 13.58 -6.48
C TRP A 614 -7.21 14.91 -6.08
N PRO A 615 -7.77 15.66 -7.04
CA PRO A 615 -8.62 16.81 -6.78
C PRO A 615 -9.81 16.53 -5.84
N ILE A 616 -10.52 15.41 -6.04
CA ILE A 616 -11.67 14.99 -5.23
C ILE A 616 -11.41 13.58 -4.66
N VAL A 617 -11.64 13.41 -3.34
CA VAL A 617 -11.55 12.11 -2.67
C VAL A 617 -12.80 11.81 -1.84
N PHE A 618 -13.35 10.61 -2.02
CA PHE A 618 -14.39 10.02 -1.17
C PHE A 618 -13.81 8.91 -0.29
N ILE A 619 -14.15 8.90 1.00
CA ILE A 619 -13.76 7.89 1.99
C ILE A 619 -15.04 7.27 2.59
N PRO A 620 -15.62 6.26 1.93
CA PRO A 620 -16.82 5.57 2.42
C PRO A 620 -16.52 4.58 3.55
N GLY A 621 -17.56 4.24 4.30
CA GLY A 621 -17.47 3.27 5.38
C GLY A 621 -16.64 3.75 6.59
N CYS A 622 -16.72 5.04 6.93
CA CYS A 622 -16.09 5.65 8.11
C CYS A 622 -16.80 5.30 9.44
N TYR A 623 -17.03 4.01 9.69
CA TYR A 623 -17.65 3.48 10.91
C TYR A 623 -16.71 2.55 11.67
N THR A 624 -16.89 2.50 13.00
CA THR A 624 -16.13 1.62 13.90
C THR A 624 -16.34 0.15 13.52
N GLY A 625 -15.25 -0.58 13.27
CA GLY A 625 -15.25 -1.93 12.72
C GLY A 625 -14.78 -1.99 11.26
N SER A 626 -15.00 -0.92 10.50
CA SER A 626 -14.31 -0.61 9.25
C SER A 626 -13.09 0.27 9.52
N ILE A 627 -13.28 1.49 10.02
CA ILE A 627 -12.21 2.41 10.45
C ILE A 627 -12.54 2.90 11.88
N PRO A 628 -11.76 2.53 12.92
CA PRO A 628 -10.72 1.51 12.90
C PRO A 628 -11.28 0.11 12.59
N HIS A 629 -10.48 -0.71 11.92
CA HIS A 629 -10.85 -2.07 11.54
C HIS A 629 -11.00 -2.99 12.75
N SER A 630 -12.04 -3.82 12.75
CA SER A 630 -12.43 -4.75 13.85
C SER A 630 -11.38 -5.80 14.25
N ARG A 631 -10.23 -5.87 13.57
CA ARG A 631 -9.10 -6.75 13.87
C ARG A 631 -7.75 -6.02 14.01
N SER A 632 -7.75 -4.70 14.16
CA SER A 632 -6.52 -3.97 14.40
C SER A 632 -6.27 -3.82 15.91
N ASP A 633 -5.18 -4.42 16.39
CA ASP A 633 -4.69 -4.22 17.75
C ASP A 633 -4.00 -2.83 17.91
N ASP A 634 -3.43 -2.29 16.82
CA ASP A 634 -2.96 -0.91 16.73
C ASP A 634 -4.08 0.00 16.19
N HIS A 635 -4.62 0.86 17.05
CA HIS A 635 -5.59 1.89 16.65
C HIS A 635 -4.93 3.14 16.06
N ASP A 636 -3.67 3.41 16.39
CA ASP A 636 -2.94 4.56 15.85
C ASP A 636 -2.38 4.27 14.45
N GLU A 637 -2.20 3.01 14.03
CA GLU A 637 -2.01 2.63 12.61
C GLU A 637 -3.30 2.87 11.80
N GLU A 638 -4.48 2.52 12.33
CA GLU A 638 -5.75 2.85 11.67
C GLU A 638 -6.03 4.36 11.62
N ARG A 639 -5.54 5.13 12.59
CA ARG A 639 -5.55 6.61 12.57
C ARG A 639 -4.62 7.16 11.50
N ARG A 640 -3.37 6.69 11.44
CA ARG A 640 -2.40 7.00 10.37
C ARG A 640 -3.01 6.65 9.01
N LEU A 641 -3.70 5.52 8.88
CA LEU A 641 -4.40 5.12 7.66
C LEU A 641 -5.48 6.12 7.24
N LEU A 642 -6.35 6.57 8.16
CA LEU A 642 -7.35 7.60 7.87
C LEU A 642 -6.69 8.94 7.50
N TYR A 643 -5.64 9.35 8.21
CA TYR A 643 -4.85 10.55 7.90
C TYR A 643 -4.22 10.49 6.50
N VAL A 644 -3.65 9.35 6.11
CA VAL A 644 -3.16 9.13 4.74
C VAL A 644 -4.30 9.30 3.74
N ALA A 645 -5.48 8.72 3.98
CA ALA A 645 -6.64 8.84 3.09
C ALA A 645 -7.10 10.30 2.90
N MET A 646 -7.29 11.03 4.01
CA MET A 646 -7.72 12.45 3.97
C MET A 646 -6.70 13.32 3.22
N THR A 647 -5.41 13.10 3.44
CA THR A 647 -4.32 13.84 2.78
C THR A 647 -4.01 13.39 1.35
N ARG A 648 -4.89 12.59 0.74
CA ARG A 648 -4.88 12.36 -0.72
C ARG A 648 -5.65 13.46 -1.48
N ALA A 649 -6.58 14.15 -0.83
CA ALA A 649 -7.41 15.19 -1.44
C ALA A 649 -6.63 16.50 -1.64
N GLN A 650 -6.83 17.15 -2.78
CA GLN A 650 -6.33 18.50 -3.05
C GLN A 650 -7.41 19.56 -2.75
N ALA A 651 -8.57 19.47 -3.41
CA ALA A 651 -9.60 20.51 -3.39
C ALA A 651 -10.86 20.13 -2.58
N LEU A 652 -11.35 18.90 -2.71
CA LEU A 652 -12.57 18.42 -2.02
C LEU A 652 -12.36 17.06 -1.36
N LEU A 653 -12.90 16.92 -0.14
CA LEU A 653 -12.84 15.70 0.66
C LEU A 653 -14.23 15.36 1.21
N TYR A 654 -14.67 14.14 0.93
CA TYR A 654 -15.92 13.58 1.41
C TYR A 654 -15.64 12.34 2.26
N LEU A 655 -16.22 12.28 3.45
CA LEU A 655 -16.27 11.10 4.30
C LEU A 655 -17.73 10.70 4.45
N SER A 656 -18.02 9.39 4.46
CA SER A 656 -19.38 8.90 4.66
C SER A 656 -19.42 7.62 5.47
N TYR A 657 -20.57 7.35 6.07
CA TYR A 657 -20.87 6.09 6.73
C TYR A 657 -22.39 5.81 6.71
N PRO A 658 -22.79 4.52 6.62
CA PRO A 658 -24.18 4.12 6.84
C PRO A 658 -24.57 4.27 8.32
N SER A 659 -25.87 4.31 8.63
CA SER A 659 -26.41 4.19 9.98
C SER A 659 -26.69 2.73 10.30
N GLU A 660 -27.28 1.98 9.38
CA GLU A 660 -27.55 0.54 9.53
C GLU A 660 -26.60 -0.30 8.68
N LEU A 661 -26.00 -1.33 9.30
CA LEU A 661 -25.18 -2.34 8.63
C LEU A 661 -25.87 -3.70 8.70
N ARG A 662 -25.81 -4.45 7.59
CA ARG A 662 -26.32 -5.82 7.56
C ARG A 662 -25.25 -6.82 8.01
N ASP A 663 -25.52 -7.58 9.07
CA ASP A 663 -24.63 -8.67 9.48
C ASP A 663 -24.59 -9.75 8.38
N ARG A 664 -23.37 -10.12 7.97
CA ARG A 664 -23.11 -11.17 6.98
C ARG A 664 -23.35 -12.58 7.55
N LYS A 665 -23.56 -12.74 8.87
CA LYS A 665 -23.86 -14.01 9.53
C LYS A 665 -25.34 -14.22 9.85
N SER A 666 -26.00 -13.31 10.56
CA SER A 666 -27.44 -13.43 10.85
C SER A 666 -28.33 -12.93 9.71
N GLY A 667 -27.84 -12.01 8.89
CA GLY A 667 -28.60 -11.34 7.82
C GLY A 667 -29.46 -10.17 8.30
N GLU A 668 -29.47 -9.88 9.61
CA GLU A 668 -30.20 -8.79 10.27
C GLU A 668 -29.49 -7.44 10.08
N MET A 669 -30.21 -6.34 10.31
CA MET A 669 -29.63 -5.00 10.42
C MET A 669 -29.16 -4.72 11.86
N GLN A 670 -28.05 -4.01 11.99
CA GLN A 670 -27.47 -3.57 13.26
C GLN A 670 -27.05 -2.10 13.14
N ASP A 671 -27.31 -1.32 14.21
CA ASP A 671 -26.85 0.06 14.31
C ASP A 671 -25.32 0.14 14.22
N SER A 672 -24.81 1.06 13.42
CA SER A 672 -23.38 1.25 13.20
C SER A 672 -22.91 2.60 13.71
N ASN A 673 -21.78 2.57 14.42
CA ASN A 673 -21.23 3.72 15.13
C ASN A 673 -20.19 4.42 14.25
N LEU A 674 -20.24 5.75 14.19
CA LEU A 674 -19.21 6.58 13.53
C LEU A 674 -17.79 6.17 13.96
N CYS A 675 -16.82 6.35 13.06
CA CYS A 675 -15.39 6.20 13.36
C CYS A 675 -15.02 6.97 14.63
N SER A 676 -14.40 6.29 15.60
CA SER A 676 -13.97 6.90 16.87
C SER A 676 -13.04 8.11 16.69
N PHE A 677 -12.23 8.13 15.63
CA PHE A 677 -11.34 9.24 15.29
C PHE A 677 -12.10 10.49 14.83
N LEU A 678 -13.28 10.32 14.21
CA LEU A 678 -14.14 11.41 13.72
C LEU A 678 -15.17 11.89 14.76
N ALA A 679 -15.31 11.18 15.88
CA ALA A 679 -16.31 11.49 16.91
C ALA A 679 -15.96 12.71 17.79
N GLU A 680 -14.73 13.25 17.70
CA GLU A 680 -14.28 14.39 18.51
C GLU A 680 -15.10 15.66 18.23
N SER A 681 -15.46 16.40 19.30
CA SER A 681 -16.34 17.58 19.22
C SER A 681 -15.81 18.69 18.32
N LYS A 682 -14.48 18.82 18.13
CA LYS A 682 -13.89 19.80 17.22
C LYS A 682 -14.19 19.49 15.75
N LEU A 683 -14.10 18.22 15.34
CA LEU A 683 -14.25 17.82 13.94
C LEU A 683 -15.67 18.11 13.44
N LYS A 684 -16.68 17.99 14.32
CA LYS A 684 -18.06 18.43 14.08
C LYS A 684 -18.23 19.93 13.78
N THR A 685 -17.22 20.76 14.06
CA THR A 685 -17.22 22.21 13.74
C THR A 685 -16.36 22.55 12.50
N LEU A 686 -15.63 21.57 11.96
CA LEU A 686 -14.76 21.72 10.78
C LEU A 686 -15.29 20.97 9.55
N MET A 687 -16.34 20.16 9.71
CA MET A 687 -16.97 19.36 8.66
C MET A 687 -18.46 19.70 8.50
N THR A 688 -19.00 19.60 7.29
CA THR A 688 -20.44 19.76 7.00
C THR A 688 -21.17 18.42 6.96
N ASP A 689 -22.46 18.41 7.30
CA ASP A 689 -23.34 17.23 7.23
C ASP A 689 -23.81 16.91 5.80
N ARG A 690 -23.69 17.89 4.88
CA ARG A 690 -24.14 17.83 3.48
C ARG A 690 -23.05 18.29 2.52
N GLY A 691 -23.20 17.90 1.26
CA GLY A 691 -22.41 18.34 0.12
C GLY A 691 -22.46 19.86 -0.10
N PRO A 692 -21.38 20.47 -0.56
CA PRO A 692 -21.27 21.92 -0.65
C PRO A 692 -22.16 22.53 -1.74
N SER A 693 -22.62 23.75 -1.46
CA SER A 693 -23.11 24.67 -2.49
C SER A 693 -21.90 25.25 -3.22
N ILE A 694 -21.79 24.96 -4.51
CA ILE A 694 -20.66 25.39 -5.34
C ILE A 694 -20.97 26.76 -5.94
N THR A 695 -20.14 27.76 -5.65
CA THR A 695 -20.23 29.11 -6.24
C THR A 695 -19.18 29.29 -7.34
N LEU A 696 -19.28 30.35 -8.14
CA LEU A 696 -18.23 30.71 -9.10
C LEU A 696 -16.89 31.01 -8.41
N GLU A 697 -16.91 31.52 -7.18
CA GLU A 697 -15.71 31.70 -6.34
C GLU A 697 -15.10 30.35 -5.93
N SER A 698 -15.93 29.36 -5.59
CA SER A 698 -15.47 27.97 -5.38
C SER A 698 -14.82 27.38 -6.64
N ILE A 699 -15.39 27.62 -7.82
CA ILE A 699 -14.86 27.10 -9.09
C ILE A 699 -13.54 27.78 -9.45
N LEU A 700 -13.39 29.08 -9.16
CA LEU A 700 -12.11 29.81 -9.26
C LEU A 700 -11.07 29.21 -8.31
N SER A 701 -11.45 28.93 -7.05
CA SER A 701 -10.58 28.28 -6.06
C SER A 701 -10.09 26.91 -6.51
N PHE A 702 -10.99 26.04 -6.98
CA PHE A 702 -10.63 24.73 -7.54
C PHE A 702 -9.68 24.88 -8.74
N SER A 703 -9.94 25.85 -9.62
CA SER A 703 -9.11 26.13 -10.80
C SER A 703 -7.69 26.57 -10.40
N ASN A 704 -7.54 27.36 -9.33
CA ASN A 704 -6.24 27.75 -8.78
C ASN A 704 -5.50 26.53 -8.20
N ILE A 705 -6.14 25.75 -7.31
CA ILE A 705 -5.55 24.56 -6.67
C ILE A 705 -5.09 23.54 -7.72
N MET A 706 -5.89 23.34 -8.77
CA MET A 706 -5.61 22.39 -9.87
C MET A 706 -4.72 22.97 -10.98
N SER A 707 -4.40 24.27 -10.93
CA SER A 707 -3.70 25.01 -12.00
C SER A 707 -4.35 24.86 -13.40
N ARG A 708 -5.69 24.97 -13.46
CA ARG A 708 -6.49 24.87 -14.70
C ARG A 708 -7.19 26.18 -15.06
N ALA A 709 -7.64 26.30 -16.30
CA ALA A 709 -8.50 27.41 -16.72
C ALA A 709 -9.89 27.29 -16.09
N CYS A 710 -10.38 28.37 -15.49
CA CYS A 710 -11.73 28.42 -14.92
C CYS A 710 -12.81 28.39 -16.03
N PRO A 711 -13.81 27.48 -15.96
CA PRO A 711 -14.97 27.52 -16.84
C PRO A 711 -15.76 28.82 -16.74
N THR A 712 -16.46 29.20 -17.81
CA THR A 712 -17.33 30.39 -17.78
C THR A 712 -18.67 30.06 -17.12
N GLN A 713 -19.37 31.08 -16.62
CA GLN A 713 -20.71 30.93 -16.07
C GLN A 713 -21.71 30.35 -17.10
N GLU A 714 -21.51 30.64 -18.40
CA GLU A 714 -22.30 30.06 -19.49
C GLU A 714 -22.02 28.55 -19.63
N THR A 715 -20.76 28.13 -19.56
CA THR A 715 -20.37 26.71 -19.56
C THR A 715 -21.00 25.97 -18.38
N VAL A 716 -20.91 26.54 -17.17
CA VAL A 716 -21.49 25.98 -15.94
C VAL A 716 -23.01 25.83 -16.07
N GLN A 717 -23.72 26.86 -16.51
CA GLN A 717 -25.17 26.78 -16.69
C GLN A 717 -25.57 25.77 -17.79
N ALA A 718 -24.78 25.66 -18.86
CA ALA A 718 -25.02 24.68 -19.92
C ALA A 718 -24.86 23.23 -19.44
N THR A 719 -23.83 22.92 -18.62
CA THR A 719 -23.62 21.57 -18.08
C THR A 719 -24.69 21.19 -17.06
N ILE A 720 -25.14 22.13 -16.23
CA ILE A 720 -26.28 21.92 -15.31
C ILE A 720 -27.56 21.62 -16.09
N ASN A 721 -27.88 22.45 -17.10
CA ASN A 721 -29.06 22.27 -17.94
C ASN A 721 -29.04 20.93 -18.70
N ALA A 722 -27.86 20.48 -19.15
CA ALA A 722 -27.68 19.20 -19.84
C ALA A 722 -27.76 17.98 -18.89
N ALA A 723 -27.34 18.12 -17.64
CA ALA A 723 -27.37 17.05 -16.65
C ALA A 723 -28.78 16.80 -16.08
N GLY A 724 -29.62 17.84 -15.98
CA GLY A 724 -30.98 17.73 -15.42
C GLY A 724 -31.03 17.37 -13.92
N LEU A 725 -29.91 17.57 -13.21
CA LEU A 725 -29.78 17.31 -11.77
C LEU A 725 -30.18 18.56 -10.94
N SER A 726 -30.49 18.36 -9.66
CA SER A 726 -30.61 19.50 -8.75
C SER A 726 -29.24 20.15 -8.50
N MET A 727 -29.27 21.46 -8.26
CA MET A 727 -28.11 22.26 -7.84
C MET A 727 -27.63 21.89 -6.43
N LEU A 728 -28.57 21.51 -5.57
CA LEU A 728 -28.38 21.18 -4.16
C LEU A 728 -28.09 19.67 -4.00
N ASP A 729 -27.46 19.30 -2.87
CA ASP A 729 -27.34 17.91 -2.40
C ASP A 729 -28.68 17.44 -1.81
N ASP A 730 -29.69 17.38 -2.69
CA ASP A 730 -31.10 17.18 -2.34
C ASP A 730 -31.42 15.71 -2.03
N TRP A 731 -31.41 15.44 -0.73
CA TRP A 731 -32.30 14.51 -0.04
C TRP A 731 -32.21 13.02 -0.39
N VAL A 732 -31.67 12.25 0.56
CA VAL A 732 -32.03 10.83 0.68
C VAL A 732 -33.26 10.75 1.59
N GLU A 733 -34.18 9.83 1.28
CA GLU A 733 -35.53 9.67 1.87
C GLU A 733 -35.55 9.27 3.36
N SER A 734 -34.46 9.52 4.09
CA SER A 734 -34.23 9.12 5.49
C SER A 734 -33.17 10.00 6.20
N ASP A 735 -33.00 11.26 5.76
CA ASP A 735 -32.11 12.27 6.37
C ASP A 735 -32.48 12.68 7.83
N ASP A 736 -33.37 11.95 8.52
CA ASP A 736 -33.67 12.10 9.94
C ASP A 736 -33.91 10.74 10.64
N PRO A 737 -32.86 10.10 11.18
CA PRO A 737 -32.98 8.92 12.06
C PRO A 737 -33.56 9.24 13.44
N THR A 738 -33.66 10.51 13.83
CA THR A 738 -34.06 10.99 15.15
C THR A 738 -35.56 11.28 15.30
N SER A 739 -36.32 11.36 14.20
CA SER A 739 -37.79 11.52 14.17
C SER A 739 -38.58 10.28 14.65
N LYS A 740 -38.21 9.71 15.80
CA LYS A 740 -39.01 8.73 16.57
C LYS A 740 -39.59 9.28 17.88
N TYR A 741 -39.19 10.48 18.31
CA TYR A 741 -39.81 11.20 19.44
C TYR A 741 -40.02 12.68 19.11
N GLY A 742 -41.19 13.01 18.58
CA GLY A 742 -41.54 14.37 18.12
C GLY A 742 -43.05 14.64 18.06
N GLY A 743 -43.86 13.96 18.88
CA GLY A 743 -45.30 14.15 18.90
C GLY A 743 -45.69 15.46 19.58
N TYR A 744 -45.92 16.53 18.80
CA TYR A 744 -46.57 17.74 19.26
C TYR A 744 -48.00 17.87 18.74
N SER A 745 -48.88 18.39 19.60
CA SER A 745 -50.33 18.36 19.38
C SER A 745 -50.78 19.28 18.26
N LYS A 746 -51.88 18.91 17.61
CA LYS A 746 -52.79 19.93 17.06
C LYS A 746 -53.36 20.74 18.21
N ASP A 747 -53.47 22.05 18.02
CA ASP A 747 -54.62 22.82 18.50
C ASP A 747 -54.95 23.92 17.46
N PRO A 748 -56.18 24.48 17.46
CA PRO A 748 -56.73 25.28 16.35
C PRO A 748 -56.71 26.81 16.60
N TYR A 749 -57.37 27.57 15.71
CA TYR A 749 -57.43 29.05 15.62
C TYR A 749 -56.09 29.66 15.12
N GLU A 750 -56.01 30.62 14.17
CA GLU A 750 -56.94 31.38 13.30
C GLU A 750 -56.30 31.48 11.88
N GLY A 751 -56.89 31.99 10.78
CA GLY A 751 -58.24 32.49 10.47
C GLY A 751 -58.23 33.49 9.29
N GLY A 752 -58.88 33.18 8.16
CA GLY A 752 -59.02 34.06 6.96
C GLY A 752 -57.72 34.24 6.14
N TYR A 753 -57.73 34.45 4.82
CA TYR A 753 -58.80 34.74 3.85
C TYR A 753 -58.62 33.90 2.56
N GLY A 754 -59.70 33.69 1.81
CA GLY A 754 -59.64 33.06 0.50
C GLY A 754 -59.88 34.04 -0.66
N SER A 755 -59.38 33.70 -1.84
CA SER A 755 -59.91 34.15 -3.12
C SER A 755 -59.86 32.97 -4.11
N GLN A 756 -60.94 32.75 -4.86
CA GLN A 756 -61.09 31.60 -5.77
C GLN A 756 -61.39 32.10 -7.22
N PRO A 757 -61.70 31.27 -8.24
CA PRO A 757 -60.83 31.17 -9.41
C PRO A 757 -61.48 31.67 -10.71
N GLN A 758 -60.74 31.56 -11.83
CA GLN A 758 -61.31 31.57 -13.17
C GLN A 758 -61.00 30.27 -13.96
N TYR A 759 -61.59 30.14 -15.14
CA TYR A 759 -62.25 28.90 -15.57
C TYR A 759 -61.77 28.34 -16.92
N GLY A 760 -61.88 27.02 -17.06
CA GLY A 760 -61.99 26.32 -18.36
C GLY A 760 -60.68 25.71 -18.91
N VAL A 761 -60.73 24.66 -19.75
CA VAL A 761 -61.87 23.89 -20.30
C VAL A 761 -61.50 22.40 -20.39
N LYS A 762 -62.46 21.49 -20.15
CA LYS A 762 -62.28 20.04 -20.33
C LYS A 762 -62.50 19.60 -21.78
N ARG A 763 -61.76 18.57 -22.21
CA ARG A 763 -62.28 17.53 -23.12
C ARG A 763 -61.94 16.15 -22.54
N GLY A 764 -62.82 15.20 -22.76
CA GLY A 764 -62.64 13.77 -22.46
C GLY A 764 -63.52 12.95 -23.41
N TYR A 765 -63.33 11.64 -23.43
CA TYR A 765 -64.14 10.71 -24.23
C TYR A 765 -64.56 9.49 -23.39
N GLN A 766 -65.72 8.94 -23.73
CA GLN A 766 -66.32 7.74 -23.12
C GLN A 766 -65.67 6.48 -23.73
N ARG A 767 -65.31 5.41 -22.97
CA ARG A 767 -66.14 4.51 -22.13
C ARG A 767 -67.08 3.62 -22.95
N SER A 768 -66.80 2.31 -22.96
CA SER A 768 -67.74 1.21 -23.28
C SER A 768 -67.18 -0.12 -22.73
N SER A 769 -68.04 -1.14 -22.56
CA SER A 769 -67.75 -2.34 -21.76
C SER A 769 -68.72 -3.51 -22.03
N SER A 770 -68.24 -4.77 -22.02
CA SER A 770 -69.03 -5.95 -21.61
C SER A 770 -68.22 -7.28 -21.55
N ASN A 771 -68.38 -7.98 -20.41
CA ASN A 771 -68.73 -9.41 -20.16
C ASN A 771 -67.98 -10.57 -20.88
N GLY A 772 -67.64 -11.70 -20.25
CA GLY A 772 -67.91 -12.25 -18.89
C GLY A 772 -67.15 -13.59 -18.68
N PHE A 773 -67.54 -14.62 -17.88
CA PHE A 773 -68.64 -14.82 -16.91
C PHE A 773 -68.46 -16.16 -16.11
N SER A 774 -68.47 -16.12 -14.75
CA SER A 774 -68.79 -17.26 -13.80
C SER A 774 -67.80 -18.47 -13.72
N THR A 775 -67.73 -19.36 -12.69
CA THR A 775 -68.56 -19.64 -11.48
C THR A 775 -67.76 -20.22 -10.27
N TYR A 776 -68.37 -20.17 -9.08
CA TYR A 776 -67.99 -20.69 -7.73
C TYR A 776 -67.53 -22.17 -7.55
N SER A 777 -66.83 -22.43 -6.43
CA SER A 777 -67.30 -23.37 -5.36
C SER A 777 -66.58 -23.17 -4.01
N SER A 778 -67.21 -23.54 -2.88
CA SER A 778 -66.68 -23.42 -1.50
C SER A 778 -67.51 -24.19 -0.45
N TYR A 779 -66.88 -24.98 0.45
CA TYR A 779 -67.37 -25.51 1.76
C TYR A 779 -66.23 -26.40 2.37
N SER A 780 -66.08 -26.69 3.68
CA SER A 780 -66.77 -26.34 4.94
C SER A 780 -65.78 -26.37 6.13
N ALA A 781 -66.12 -25.77 7.28
CA ALA A 781 -65.47 -25.96 8.59
C ALA A 781 -66.10 -27.15 9.38
N PRO A 782 -65.62 -27.56 10.59
CA PRO A 782 -65.79 -26.79 11.85
C PRO A 782 -64.56 -26.81 12.81
N ALA A 783 -64.75 -26.50 14.10
CA ALA A 783 -63.70 -26.00 15.03
C ALA A 783 -63.68 -26.65 16.45
N TYR A 784 -63.03 -25.97 17.41
CA TYR A 784 -62.78 -26.31 18.83
C TYR A 784 -61.68 -27.37 19.06
N ASN A 785 -60.76 -27.27 20.04
CA ASN A 785 -60.55 -26.38 21.20
C ASN A 785 -59.02 -26.33 21.55
N ARG A 786 -58.42 -25.69 22.58
CA ARG A 786 -58.88 -25.04 23.83
C ARG A 786 -57.84 -24.02 24.38
N THR A 787 -58.33 -22.94 25.00
CA THR A 787 -57.77 -22.11 26.12
C THR A 787 -56.25 -21.93 26.38
N ASN A 788 -55.85 -20.66 26.53
CA ASN A 788 -54.57 -20.13 27.07
C ASN A 788 -54.18 -20.60 28.48
N SER A 789 -52.88 -20.58 28.80
CA SER A 789 -52.34 -19.83 29.96
C SER A 789 -50.80 -19.66 29.89
N TYR A 790 -50.28 -18.49 30.29
CA TYR A 790 -48.87 -18.32 30.71
C TYR A 790 -48.76 -18.59 32.21
N PRO A 791 -47.62 -19.11 32.69
CA PRO A 791 -47.04 -18.54 33.92
C PRO A 791 -45.50 -18.39 33.88
N SER A 792 -44.98 -17.71 34.90
CA SER A 792 -43.58 -17.28 35.02
C SER A 792 -42.73 -18.20 35.92
N THR A 793 -41.39 -18.14 35.74
CA THR A 793 -40.32 -18.42 36.75
C THR A 793 -40.29 -19.78 37.48
N SER A 794 -39.18 -20.54 37.31
CA SER A 794 -38.24 -20.80 38.44
C SER A 794 -36.96 -21.62 38.11
N ARG A 795 -35.98 -21.43 38.98
CA ARG A 795 -34.58 -21.90 39.06
C ARG A 795 -34.29 -23.42 39.12
N THR A 796 -33.14 -23.79 38.51
CA THR A 796 -32.05 -24.70 38.97
C THR A 796 -32.18 -26.24 39.06
N THR A 797 -31.02 -26.89 38.81
CA THR A 797 -30.61 -28.29 39.10
C THR A 797 -31.26 -29.39 38.23
N MET A 798 -30.58 -30.47 37.81
CA MET A 798 -29.25 -31.01 38.21
C MET A 798 -28.27 -31.29 37.05
N THR A 799 -26.99 -31.32 37.45
CA THR A 799 -25.86 -32.10 36.90
C THR A 799 -26.23 -33.54 36.46
N SER A 800 -25.51 -34.23 35.56
CA SER A 800 -24.05 -34.46 35.68
C SER A 800 -23.38 -35.15 34.45
N LYS A 801 -22.04 -35.15 34.46
CA LYS A 801 -21.11 -36.07 33.75
C LYS A 801 -21.06 -36.03 32.21
N LEU A 802 -20.19 -35.15 31.70
CA LEU A 802 -19.13 -35.58 30.77
C LEU A 802 -17.90 -34.69 30.99
N SER A 803 -16.75 -35.29 31.28
CA SER A 803 -15.55 -34.57 31.75
C SER A 803 -14.37 -34.74 30.80
N VAL A 804 -13.94 -33.65 30.18
CA VAL A 804 -12.64 -33.55 29.50
C VAL A 804 -11.69 -32.77 30.40
N HIS A 805 -10.53 -33.33 30.74
CA HIS A 805 -9.55 -32.66 31.57
C HIS A 805 -8.80 -31.58 30.77
N SER A 806 -8.93 -30.31 31.19
CA SER A 806 -8.03 -29.24 30.74
C SER A 806 -6.82 -29.19 31.66
N THR A 807 -5.62 -29.42 31.12
CA THR A 807 -4.38 -29.35 31.90
C THR A 807 -3.91 -27.89 32.01
N THR A 808 -3.73 -27.41 33.23
CA THR A 808 -3.45 -25.99 33.49
C THR A 808 -2.04 -25.57 33.07
N MET A 809 -1.95 -24.74 32.03
CA MET A 809 -0.75 -23.94 31.75
C MET A 809 -0.83 -22.61 32.51
N GLN A 810 0.18 -22.29 33.31
CA GLN A 810 0.31 -20.98 33.96
C GLN A 810 0.58 -19.90 32.90
N GLY A 811 -0.21 -18.84 32.88
CA GLY A 811 0.04 -17.67 32.02
C GLY A 811 -1.17 -16.78 31.76
N PHE A 812 -2.39 -17.35 31.66
CA PHE A 812 -3.58 -16.62 31.25
C PHE A 812 -4.65 -16.54 32.36
N LYS A 813 -5.08 -15.30 32.68
CA LYS A 813 -6.33 -15.02 33.39
C LYS A 813 -7.41 -14.69 32.37
N SER A 814 -8.64 -15.20 32.56
CA SER A 814 -9.77 -14.79 31.73
C SER A 814 -10.19 -13.33 32.03
N ALA A 815 -10.78 -12.65 31.06
CA ALA A 815 -11.19 -11.24 31.20
C ALA A 815 -12.07 -10.98 32.43
N ASN A 816 -12.95 -11.92 32.78
CA ASN A 816 -13.83 -11.80 33.96
C ASN A 816 -13.04 -11.92 35.29
N SER A 817 -11.98 -12.74 35.33
CA SER A 817 -11.02 -12.77 36.45
C SER A 817 -10.21 -11.48 36.55
N HIS A 818 -9.86 -10.87 35.41
CA HIS A 818 -9.19 -9.58 35.37
C HIS A 818 -10.09 -8.45 35.89
N MET A 819 -11.38 -8.43 35.52
CA MET A 819 -12.38 -7.48 36.06
C MET A 819 -12.52 -7.58 37.58
N HIS A 820 -12.66 -8.78 38.14
CA HIS A 820 -12.70 -8.95 39.61
C HIS A 820 -11.38 -8.55 40.29
N THR A 821 -10.23 -8.83 39.67
CA THR A 821 -8.93 -8.37 40.20
C THR A 821 -8.85 -6.84 40.20
N LEU A 822 -9.30 -6.17 39.13
CA LEU A 822 -9.35 -4.72 39.03
C LEU A 822 -10.30 -4.10 40.06
N ALA A 823 -11.49 -4.66 40.24
CA ALA A 823 -12.46 -4.20 41.23
C ALA A 823 -11.88 -4.24 42.66
N ASN A 824 -11.26 -5.35 43.05
CA ASN A 824 -10.61 -5.47 44.35
C ASN A 824 -9.43 -4.49 44.48
N SER A 825 -8.58 -4.36 43.45
CA SER A 825 -7.43 -3.42 43.50
C SER A 825 -7.85 -1.95 43.63
N LYS A 826 -9.02 -1.56 43.09
CA LYS A 826 -9.57 -0.21 43.30
C LYS A 826 -10.04 0.00 44.74
N LEU A 827 -10.67 -1.00 45.36
CA LEU A 827 -11.09 -0.96 46.76
C LEU A 827 -9.90 -0.93 47.72
N GLU A 828 -8.83 -1.69 47.42
CA GLU A 828 -7.57 -1.66 48.18
C GLU A 828 -6.86 -0.30 48.05
N CYS A 829 -6.81 0.27 46.84
CA CYS A 829 -6.23 1.59 46.61
C CYS A 829 -7.03 2.72 47.29
N GLU A 830 -8.36 2.69 47.27
CA GLU A 830 -9.18 3.61 48.08
C GLU A 830 -8.95 3.43 49.59
N ALA A 831 -8.79 2.20 50.07
CA ALA A 831 -8.52 1.93 51.48
C ALA A 831 -7.15 2.48 51.92
N ASP A 832 -6.11 2.35 51.08
CA ASP A 832 -4.77 2.86 51.40
C ASP A 832 -4.65 4.38 51.21
N ILE A 833 -5.39 4.99 50.26
CA ILE A 833 -5.55 6.46 50.20
C ILE A 833 -6.23 6.99 51.48
N ARG A 834 -7.23 6.29 52.02
CA ARG A 834 -7.87 6.64 53.31
C ARG A 834 -6.96 6.42 54.52
N LYS A 835 -6.06 5.42 54.51
CA LYS A 835 -5.00 5.29 55.54
C LYS A 835 -3.95 6.40 55.43
N ALA A 836 -3.58 6.79 54.21
CA ALA A 836 -2.58 7.83 53.96
C ALA A 836 -3.05 9.23 54.43
N SER A 837 -4.33 9.56 54.23
CA SER A 837 -4.90 10.84 54.69
C SER A 837 -5.02 10.93 56.22
N MET A 838 -5.26 9.81 56.91
CA MET A 838 -5.34 9.77 58.38
C MET A 838 -3.97 9.90 59.09
N LYS A 839 -2.84 9.79 58.39
CA LYS A 839 -1.49 9.80 58.99
C LYS A 839 -0.76 11.14 58.94
N ARG A 840 -1.48 12.26 58.73
CA ARG A 840 -0.92 13.64 58.72
C ARG A 840 -1.56 14.54 59.79
N LYS A 841 -1.53 14.13 61.07
CA LYS A 841 -1.93 14.99 62.21
C LYS A 841 -1.33 14.57 63.56
N SER A 842 0.00 14.53 63.63
CA SER A 842 0.86 14.54 64.83
C SER A 842 2.32 14.41 64.38
N ASP A 843 3.33 15.02 65.00
CA ASP A 843 3.28 16.19 65.89
C ASP A 843 4.60 17.00 65.80
N LYS A 844 4.65 18.17 66.43
CA LYS A 844 5.89 18.97 66.55
C LYS A 844 6.79 18.44 67.67
N ILE A 845 8.12 18.61 67.52
CA ILE A 845 9.09 19.22 68.47
C ILE A 845 10.53 18.79 68.08
N SER A 846 11.55 19.48 68.60
CA SER A 846 12.92 19.53 68.11
C SER A 846 13.94 18.70 68.92
N GLU A 847 15.08 18.47 68.26
CA GLU A 847 16.46 18.49 68.79
C GLU A 847 17.06 17.33 69.62
N GLU A 848 18.40 17.34 69.52
CA GLU A 848 19.46 16.78 70.38
C GLU A 848 19.83 15.28 70.45
N ASN A 849 21.08 15.05 69.99
CA ASN A 849 22.20 14.35 70.65
C ASN A 849 22.31 12.81 70.77
N LEU A 850 23.54 12.34 70.45
CA LEU A 850 24.29 11.16 70.94
C LEU A 850 23.63 9.76 70.87
N GLY A 851 24.32 8.67 70.51
CA GLY A 851 25.71 8.48 70.07
C GLY A 851 26.13 7.00 70.11
N SER A 852 27.35 6.70 69.62
CA SER A 852 28.11 5.44 69.80
C SER A 852 27.63 4.08 69.25
N GLN A 853 28.59 3.41 68.59
CA GLN A 853 28.73 1.99 68.19
C GLN A 853 28.81 1.01 69.41
N PRO A 854 28.89 -0.36 69.30
CA PRO A 854 29.62 -1.12 68.24
C PRO A 854 29.22 -2.57 67.84
N SER A 855 29.89 -3.03 66.75
CA SER A 855 30.42 -4.39 66.44
C SER A 855 29.61 -5.71 66.64
N GLN A 856 29.43 -6.45 65.53
CA GLN A 856 29.98 -7.80 65.19
C GLN A 856 30.30 -8.85 66.28
N PRO A 857 30.15 -10.19 66.04
CA PRO A 857 30.87 -10.91 64.96
C PRO A 857 30.19 -12.17 64.32
N LYS A 858 30.96 -12.91 63.51
CA LYS A 858 30.59 -14.10 62.70
C LYS A 858 30.75 -15.43 63.47
N ALA A 859 29.93 -16.45 63.17
CA ALA A 859 30.18 -17.85 63.53
C ALA A 859 29.60 -18.83 62.47
N SER A 860 29.85 -20.15 62.58
CA SER A 860 29.51 -21.15 61.54
C SER A 860 29.41 -22.60 62.07
N LYS A 861 28.69 -23.51 61.38
CA LYS A 861 28.73 -24.98 61.64
C LYS A 861 28.38 -25.85 60.41
N LYS A 862 28.11 -27.17 60.59
CA LYS A 862 28.40 -28.23 59.61
C LYS A 862 27.56 -29.53 59.82
N GLN A 863 27.57 -30.43 58.83
CA GLN A 863 27.32 -31.90 58.90
C GLN A 863 25.86 -32.43 59.09
N ALA A 864 25.50 -33.70 58.79
CA ALA A 864 25.96 -34.70 57.76
C ALA A 864 25.16 -36.05 57.82
N GLY A 865 25.09 -36.79 56.68
CA GLY A 865 24.72 -38.23 56.58
C GLY A 865 23.21 -38.54 56.48
N LYS A 866 22.72 -39.67 55.93
CA LYS A 866 23.22 -40.86 55.17
C LYS A 866 22.01 -41.37 54.31
N ASP A 867 22.04 -42.30 53.33
CA ASP A 867 22.73 -43.59 53.11
C ASP A 867 22.93 -43.93 51.60
N LYS A 868 23.39 -45.15 51.24
CA LYS A 868 23.65 -45.60 49.85
C LYS A 868 23.43 -47.11 49.63
N PRO A 869 23.09 -47.54 48.40
CA PRO A 869 24.11 -48.05 47.43
C PRO A 869 23.78 -47.59 45.96
N GLN A 870 24.44 -47.96 44.84
CA GLN A 870 25.69 -48.68 44.52
C GLN A 870 26.28 -48.19 43.14
N ASN A 871 27.14 -49.01 42.50
CA ASN A 871 27.50 -49.25 41.08
C ASN A 871 26.99 -48.30 39.95
N THR A 872 27.77 -47.93 38.90
CA THR A 872 29.21 -48.12 38.55
C THR A 872 29.63 -47.20 37.38
N VAL A 873 30.82 -46.56 37.45
CA VAL A 873 31.97 -46.50 36.46
C VAL A 873 31.66 -46.25 34.95
N THR A 874 32.33 -45.39 34.14
CA THR A 874 33.78 -45.03 33.95
C THR A 874 34.03 -43.57 33.42
N ASN A 875 35.29 -43.22 33.08
CA ASN A 875 35.85 -41.92 32.63
C ASN A 875 36.09 -41.78 31.09
N TYR A 876 36.60 -40.59 30.68
CA TYR A 876 37.49 -40.23 29.53
C TYR A 876 36.89 -39.31 28.43
N PHE A 877 37.60 -38.35 27.79
CA PHE A 877 39.03 -37.91 27.87
C PHE A 877 39.17 -36.36 27.74
N ARG A 878 40.38 -35.82 27.97
CA ARG A 878 40.82 -34.38 27.96
C ARG A 878 41.45 -33.91 26.62
N LYS A 879 41.64 -32.58 26.49
CA LYS A 879 42.67 -31.93 25.62
C LYS A 879 43.96 -31.60 26.42
N PRO A 880 45.15 -31.49 25.79
CA PRO A 880 46.43 -31.04 26.39
C PRO A 880 46.81 -29.57 26.05
N SER A 881 47.94 -29.07 26.61
CA SER A 881 48.43 -27.67 26.50
C SER A 881 49.89 -27.49 26.97
N ASP A 882 50.65 -26.52 26.44
CA ASP A 882 51.88 -25.88 27.01
C ASP A 882 52.29 -24.64 26.16
N GLY A 883 53.23 -23.73 26.52
CA GLY A 883 53.93 -23.54 27.81
C GLY A 883 55.15 -22.55 27.80
N LEU A 884 55.12 -21.53 28.68
CA LEU A 884 56.28 -20.83 29.34
C LEU A 884 57.14 -19.79 28.50
N PRO A 885 58.12 -19.02 29.08
CA PRO A 885 57.82 -17.69 29.72
C PRO A 885 58.87 -16.51 29.60
N GLU A 886 58.43 -15.25 29.91
CA GLU A 886 59.15 -14.04 30.47
C GLU A 886 60.48 -13.47 29.85
N PRO A 887 60.90 -12.17 30.03
CA PRO A 887 60.90 -11.34 31.28
C PRO A 887 60.70 -9.78 31.15
N GLN A 888 61.02 -9.02 32.24
CA GLN A 888 61.18 -7.55 32.38
C GLN A 888 62.44 -7.23 33.28
N PRO A 889 62.82 -6.00 33.74
CA PRO A 889 62.29 -4.60 33.60
C PRO A 889 63.36 -3.47 33.38
N ILE A 890 62.95 -2.17 33.42
CA ILE A 890 63.58 -0.97 34.10
C ILE A 890 62.98 0.37 33.54
N SER A 891 63.11 1.52 34.24
CA SER A 891 62.25 2.73 34.08
C SER A 891 62.93 4.13 34.14
N GLN A 892 62.11 5.19 33.98
CA GLN A 892 62.37 6.66 33.92
C GLN A 892 62.65 7.21 32.49
N ALA A 893 62.49 8.49 32.12
CA ALA A 893 62.53 9.80 32.83
C ALA A 893 61.36 10.78 32.44
N PRO A 894 61.26 12.07 32.94
CA PRO A 894 59.95 12.72 33.14
C PRO A 894 59.59 14.04 32.40
N LYS A 895 58.26 14.27 32.28
CA LYS A 895 57.47 15.54 32.37
C LYS A 895 57.78 16.80 31.51
N ALA A 896 56.76 17.20 30.73
CA ALA A 896 56.25 18.59 30.61
C ALA A 896 54.74 18.51 30.28
N THR A 897 53.82 18.75 31.22
CA THR A 897 53.24 20.07 31.60
C THR A 897 52.49 20.76 30.45
N LEU A 898 51.15 20.64 30.47
CA LEU A 898 50.21 21.49 29.72
C LEU A 898 49.37 22.28 30.73
N GLU A 899 49.42 23.61 30.66
CA GLU A 899 48.52 24.50 31.41
C GLU A 899 47.89 25.58 30.51
N LYS A 900 46.77 26.13 30.98
CA LYS A 900 45.78 26.90 30.22
C LYS A 900 46.22 28.33 29.87
N LYS A 901 45.61 28.89 28.82
CA LYS A 901 44.98 30.22 28.88
C LYS A 901 43.57 30.18 28.27
N GLU A 902 42.70 31.09 28.72
CA GLU A 902 41.26 31.16 28.38
C GLU A 902 40.87 32.55 27.84
N LYS A 903 39.77 32.63 27.05
CA LYS A 903 39.00 33.84 26.66
C LYS A 903 39.75 34.80 25.70
N PHE A 904 39.10 35.70 24.94
CA PHE A 904 37.76 36.33 24.98
C PHE A 904 37.07 36.28 23.58
N ILE A 905 35.78 35.90 23.47
CA ILE A 905 34.54 36.72 23.50
C ILE A 905 34.26 37.59 22.24
N TYR A 906 33.19 37.20 21.51
CA TYR A 906 32.26 37.94 20.64
C TYR A 906 32.73 39.10 19.74
N LEU A 907 32.28 39.02 18.48
CA LEU A 907 31.44 40.08 17.90
C LEU A 907 30.32 39.45 17.04
N SER A 908 29.17 40.12 16.97
CA SER A 908 27.93 39.59 16.37
C SER A 908 27.37 40.50 15.30
N SER A 909 26.92 39.93 14.19
CA SER A 909 25.94 40.52 13.27
C SER A 909 24.75 39.57 13.17
N SER A 910 23.61 39.95 13.76
CA SER A 910 22.42 39.09 13.80
C SER A 910 21.79 38.91 12.41
N PRO A 911 21.17 37.74 12.13
CA PRO A 911 20.45 37.51 10.88
C PRO A 911 19.09 38.21 10.88
N GLU A 912 18.52 38.39 9.70
CA GLU A 912 17.07 38.59 9.59
C GLU A 912 16.32 37.34 10.09
N ARG A 913 15.19 37.57 10.75
CA ARG A 913 14.60 36.61 11.68
C ARG A 913 13.69 35.63 10.96
N LEU A 914 14.17 34.40 10.73
CA LEU A 914 13.29 33.26 10.44
C LEU A 914 12.23 33.13 11.54
N SER A 915 10.99 32.82 11.14
CA SER A 915 9.88 32.61 12.07
C SER A 915 10.19 31.47 13.04
N SER A 916 9.81 31.67 14.29
CA SER A 916 9.98 30.67 15.35
C SER A 916 8.92 29.58 15.24
N LYS A 917 9.19 28.39 15.80
CA LYS A 917 8.20 27.30 15.87
C LYS A 917 6.92 27.73 16.62
N SER A 918 7.04 28.67 17.56
CA SER A 918 5.91 29.33 18.22
C SER A 918 5.04 30.17 17.28
N ASP A 919 5.60 30.77 16.24
CA ASP A 919 4.86 31.62 15.31
C ASP A 919 3.97 30.78 14.38
N VAL A 920 4.47 29.64 13.87
CA VAL A 920 3.67 28.68 13.08
C VAL A 920 2.53 28.08 13.92
N ILE A 921 2.82 27.71 15.17
CA ILE A 921 1.78 27.23 16.11
C ILE A 921 0.75 28.33 16.38
N THR A 922 1.20 29.58 16.57
CA THR A 922 0.31 30.74 16.79
C THR A 922 -0.53 31.05 15.56
N GLN A 923 0.02 30.97 14.35
CA GLN A 923 -0.69 31.16 13.09
C GLN A 923 -1.77 30.08 12.89
N ASN A 924 -1.46 28.82 13.18
CA ASN A 924 -2.45 27.73 13.15
C ASN A 924 -3.52 27.89 14.25
N CYS A 925 -3.17 28.42 15.43
CA CYS A 925 -4.16 28.81 16.44
C CYS A 925 -5.04 30.00 16.01
N GLN A 926 -4.48 31.00 15.33
CA GLN A 926 -5.24 32.13 14.79
C GLN A 926 -6.20 31.71 13.67
N LEU A 927 -5.79 30.80 12.78
CA LEU A 927 -6.66 30.18 11.77
C LEU A 927 -7.78 29.36 12.43
N ARG A 928 -7.45 28.50 13.41
CA ARG A 928 -8.44 27.76 14.23
C ARG A 928 -9.46 28.71 14.88
N ASP A 929 -9.01 29.84 15.43
CA ASP A 929 -9.91 30.83 16.06
C ASP A 929 -10.67 31.71 15.06
N GLN A 930 -10.18 31.91 13.84
CA GLN A 930 -10.95 32.53 12.75
C GLN A 930 -12.10 31.62 12.31
N MET A 931 -11.82 30.32 12.08
CA MET A 931 -12.86 29.33 11.72
C MET A 931 -13.91 29.16 12.82
N ARG A 932 -13.53 29.27 14.11
CA ARG A 932 -14.48 29.26 15.24
C ARG A 932 -15.36 30.50 15.32
N LYS A 933 -14.86 31.67 14.91
CA LYS A 933 -15.61 32.94 14.96
C LYS A 933 -16.53 33.10 13.77
N ASN A 934 -16.09 32.67 12.59
CA ASN A 934 -16.83 32.71 11.34
C ASN A 934 -16.95 31.29 10.75
N PRO A 935 -17.79 30.40 11.33
CA PRO A 935 -18.14 29.15 10.67
C PRO A 935 -18.86 29.45 9.35
N PRO A 936 -18.55 28.75 8.23
CA PRO A 936 -19.09 29.09 6.92
C PRO A 936 -20.58 28.69 6.77
N THR A 937 -21.48 29.59 7.19
CA THR A 937 -22.92 29.45 7.01
C THR A 937 -23.34 29.86 5.60
N SER A 938 -24.00 28.96 4.87
CA SER A 938 -24.40 29.12 3.45
C SER A 938 -25.60 30.05 3.20
N THR A 939 -25.85 31.01 4.09
CA THR A 939 -27.00 31.93 4.04
C THR A 939 -26.61 33.35 4.45
N PHE A 940 -26.53 34.26 3.48
CA PHE A 940 -26.46 35.70 3.74
C PHE A 940 -27.70 36.41 3.19
N THR A 941 -28.55 36.89 4.09
CA THR A 941 -29.69 37.74 3.74
C THR A 941 -29.20 39.17 3.48
N SER A 942 -29.72 39.82 2.44
CA SER A 942 -29.35 41.18 2.06
C SER A 942 -29.58 42.20 3.19
N VAL A 943 -28.52 42.93 3.56
CA VAL A 943 -28.62 44.27 4.16
C VAL A 943 -27.58 45.17 3.49
N ALA A 944 -28.06 46.15 2.73
CA ALA A 944 -27.22 47.21 2.19
C ALA A 944 -27.03 48.31 3.25
N GLY A 945 -25.78 48.75 3.44
CA GLY A 945 -25.47 50.01 4.13
C GLY A 945 -24.76 49.89 5.48
N MET A 946 -23.43 49.81 5.44
CA MET A 946 -22.57 50.68 6.26
C MET A 946 -21.21 50.88 5.57
N ILE A 947 -20.70 52.11 5.60
CA ILE A 947 -19.43 52.51 4.98
C ILE A 947 -18.45 52.90 6.10
N GLY A 948 -17.20 52.41 6.00
CA GLY A 948 -16.06 52.92 6.76
C GLY A 948 -15.42 51.92 7.71
N GLY A 949 -14.11 51.66 7.53
CA GLY A 949 -13.33 50.77 8.40
C GLY A 949 -12.20 50.03 7.66
N SER A 950 -11.12 50.74 7.30
CA SER A 950 -10.01 50.18 6.54
C SER A 950 -8.92 49.55 7.43
N THR A 951 -8.63 48.26 7.25
CA THR A 951 -7.29 47.68 7.52
C THR A 951 -6.99 46.60 6.46
N SER A 952 -6.25 46.97 5.41
CA SER A 952 -5.81 46.04 4.36
C SER A 952 -4.48 45.38 4.73
N TYR A 953 -4.39 44.06 4.60
CA TYR A 953 -3.13 43.31 4.74
C TYR A 953 -2.82 42.60 3.42
N THR A 954 -1.95 43.21 2.61
CA THR A 954 -1.55 42.71 1.29
C THR A 954 -0.30 41.84 1.40
N ALA A 955 -0.38 40.57 0.99
CA ALA A 955 0.79 39.72 0.80
C ALA A 955 1.60 40.16 -0.44
N PRO A 956 2.94 40.11 -0.41
CA PRO A 956 3.78 40.54 -1.54
C PRO A 956 3.79 39.48 -2.67
N THR A 957 3.36 39.87 -3.87
CA THR A 957 3.41 39.04 -5.08
C THR A 957 4.63 39.39 -5.96
N THR A 958 5.63 38.53 -5.94
CA THR A 958 6.83 38.66 -6.79
C THR A 958 6.58 38.04 -8.17
N MET A 959 6.05 38.83 -9.12
CA MET A 959 5.75 38.40 -10.49
C MET A 959 6.33 39.39 -11.52
N SER A 960 7.59 39.18 -11.90
CA SER A 960 8.31 40.05 -12.84
C SER A 960 7.96 39.74 -14.30
N ARG A 961 6.96 40.43 -14.86
CA ARG A 961 6.80 40.52 -16.31
C ARG A 961 7.84 41.48 -16.91
N MET A 962 8.74 40.97 -17.74
CA MET A 962 9.41 41.79 -18.75
C MET A 962 8.60 41.75 -20.05
N ALA A 963 8.06 42.91 -20.45
CA ALA A 963 7.52 43.13 -21.78
C ALA A 963 8.46 44.11 -22.52
N ALA A 964 9.02 43.66 -23.64
CA ALA A 964 9.74 44.52 -24.58
C ALA A 964 8.85 44.78 -25.79
N ALA A 965 8.75 46.03 -26.23
CA ALA A 965 7.84 46.45 -27.30
C ALA A 965 8.60 46.95 -28.54
N ALA A 966 8.10 46.64 -29.74
CA ALA A 966 8.47 47.32 -30.97
C ALA A 966 7.38 47.25 -32.05
N ALA A 967 6.99 48.44 -32.53
CA ALA A 967 6.39 48.79 -33.83
C ALA A 967 5.66 47.73 -34.70
N ASN A 968 4.35 47.95 -34.90
CA ASN A 968 3.70 47.75 -36.21
C ASN A 968 4.05 48.94 -37.13
N PRO A 969 4.28 48.69 -38.43
CA PRO A 969 3.73 49.59 -39.45
C PRO A 969 3.24 48.88 -40.73
N GLY A 970 2.37 49.57 -41.49
CA GLY A 970 2.24 49.35 -42.93
C GLY A 970 1.06 48.47 -43.39
N SER A 971 0.40 48.92 -44.45
CA SER A 971 -0.76 48.30 -45.08
C SER A 971 -0.50 47.91 -46.55
N SER A 972 -1.42 47.11 -47.09
CA SER A 972 -1.93 47.14 -48.49
C SER A 972 -1.48 46.07 -49.52
N THR A 973 -2.52 45.46 -50.11
CA THR A 973 -2.74 45.11 -51.53
C THR A 973 -1.89 44.08 -52.31
N SER A 974 -2.57 42.97 -52.64
CA SER A 974 -2.79 42.37 -53.99
C SER A 974 -1.76 41.49 -54.72
N SER A 975 -2.31 40.38 -55.27
CA SER A 975 -1.89 39.60 -56.48
C SER A 975 -0.56 38.83 -56.48
N SER A 976 -0.43 37.64 -57.10
CA SER A 976 -1.44 36.68 -57.65
C SER A 976 -0.80 35.33 -58.04
N THR A 977 -1.65 34.34 -58.43
CA THR A 977 -1.34 33.19 -59.34
C THR A 977 -0.40 32.08 -58.82
N THR A 978 -0.58 30.76 -59.11
CA THR A 978 -1.49 30.07 -60.08
C THR A 978 -1.92 28.66 -59.60
N SER A 979 -3.13 28.22 -59.99
CA SER A 979 -3.61 26.83 -60.29
C SER A 979 -3.24 25.61 -59.39
N GLY A 980 -4.19 24.73 -59.03
CA GLY A 980 -5.63 24.74 -59.31
C GLY A 980 -6.40 23.44 -58.99
N SER A 981 -7.76 23.53 -59.02
CA SER A 981 -8.79 22.46 -58.92
C SER A 981 -8.73 21.49 -57.72
N THR A 982 -9.68 21.44 -56.76
CA THR A 982 -11.16 21.36 -56.78
C THR A 982 -11.71 20.10 -57.47
N LYS A 983 -12.74 19.39 -56.96
CA LYS A 983 -14.03 19.93 -56.45
C LYS A 983 -14.78 18.98 -55.48
N THR A 984 -15.85 19.50 -54.88
CA THR A 984 -16.63 18.94 -53.75
C THR A 984 -17.96 18.27 -54.16
N LEU A 985 -18.66 17.71 -53.14
CA LEU A 985 -20.09 17.28 -53.06
C LEU A 985 -20.29 15.75 -53.01
N GLY A 986 -21.25 15.20 -52.23
CA GLY A 986 -22.28 15.87 -51.44
C GLY A 986 -23.02 15.01 -50.39
N MET A 987 -24.10 15.59 -49.85
CA MET A 987 -24.77 15.27 -48.58
C MET A 987 -25.84 14.15 -48.60
N ARG A 988 -26.17 13.65 -47.39
CA ARG A 988 -27.48 13.15 -46.86
C ARG A 988 -27.86 11.64 -46.89
N ARG A 989 -28.12 11.15 -45.66
CA ARG A 989 -29.38 10.57 -45.10
C ARG A 989 -29.63 9.05 -44.96
N THR A 990 -29.85 8.69 -43.69
CA THR A 990 -30.95 7.87 -43.09
C THR A 990 -31.04 6.35 -43.23
N MET A 991 -30.85 5.71 -42.06
CA MET A 991 -31.76 4.79 -41.35
C MET A 991 -32.03 3.35 -41.81
N THR A 992 -32.12 2.51 -40.77
CA THR A 992 -32.94 1.29 -40.61
C THR A 992 -32.71 0.11 -41.53
N GLY A 993 -32.28 -1.00 -40.92
CA GLY A 993 -32.85 -2.31 -41.21
C GLY A 993 -31.85 -3.40 -41.54
N TRP A 994 -31.43 -4.17 -40.52
CA TRP A 994 -31.30 -5.61 -40.74
C TRP A 994 -31.69 -6.42 -39.50
N ASN A 995 -32.74 -7.21 -39.67
CA ASN A 995 -33.11 -8.31 -38.79
C ASN A 995 -33.16 -9.57 -39.67
N ASN A 996 -32.82 -10.74 -39.12
CA ASN A 996 -32.82 -12.06 -39.78
C ASN A 996 -31.81 -12.34 -40.92
N ARG A 997 -30.78 -13.15 -40.61
CA ARG A 997 -30.55 -14.54 -41.11
C ARG A 997 -29.11 -14.94 -40.70
N GLN A 998 -28.86 -15.91 -39.81
CA GLN A 998 -29.11 -17.36 -39.87
C GLN A 998 -28.52 -18.09 -41.11
N HIS A 999 -27.82 -19.19 -40.80
CA HIS A 999 -27.24 -20.22 -41.69
C HIS A 999 -26.11 -19.79 -42.64
N LYS A 1000 -24.88 -19.90 -42.15
CA LYS A 1000 -24.11 -21.13 -42.40
C LYS A 1000 -23.21 -21.48 -41.22
#